data_AF-A0A7W2H320-F1
#
_entry.id   AF-A0A7W2H320-F1
#
_cell.length_a   1.000
_cell.length_b   1.000
_cell.length_c   1.000
_cell.angle_alpha   90.00
_cell.angle_beta   90.00
_cell.angle_gamma   90.00
#
_symmetry.space_group_name_H-M   'P 1'
#
loop_
_entity.id
_entity.type
_entity.pdbx_description
1 polymer ?
#
loop_
_entity_poly.entity_id
_entity_poly.type
_entity_poly.pdbx_seq_one_letter_code
_entity_poly.pdbx_strand_id
1 'polypeptide(L)'
;MSQPDLSPSLVTQWAGCDKFLDKEIKRRKKNNTSDYFSEKFFEQDDERSMPKNFTEMLFKKGLLHEKQCFERYQSVYSAGKILDCTPDPEDLPRTWTEWIERVGNPFEDENEYEIIFQMPFKFRGMRGIADFLERRIYEEKDESGNIVERVCYEPVDSKLTRNAAKISHIKQLLFYTEAIKEAFNPKVTPKEIHVALGNQGISEGENEARAAGLPVLQSFATEKYMWQWDRTREQLRQIVNLDDDELDSRSQAKWCSSCTFCKFLDECSQDWGHDPLHEITGILETHMEALKGYGIDCVTKLALLPKECIPNFEEKYDLRDENLDHFQELVEILENRVGVTIEEIKSEWESNVDLGRFELDPYSLTRLWRQARLQTIKRETALCPSCGQRVAETDSQCQNEACKEELIVEKTDENGKEYKEQAQGEGLVLANFFSKKEMREKMQARTENPDTADWQLEESLLHLPEMNDSDIYLDFEGHPFWTIEEDIIFLFGYIVKEEGEWEYRYLESHDDEGNPSKKMEAQRVEELINYFYDRVQTHPEMKVYHYNHTERHLLAQLSGSENPMLSILAAFGQYAPSNDEFFQNDLNTPSGKLNKMISDGVFVDLLAVIRNSCQVGCKGFSLKKLEQLAGFQRGEGTDLDLMIPVEDEIMSLNELGLSGVPENSNEESSGDISAGAGAVYEYELYANYERYVDANGDPLERDEERLERIRQYNKDDVEATREVHAWLLEERAKLDDISFHKAGYERPEREVNEIREQIQTVQEILIERAQGIYGT
;
A
#
# COMPACT_ATOMS: atom_id res chain seq x y z
N MET A 1 -1.36 -40.74 2.03
CA MET A 1 -0.95 -39.61 1.15
C MET A 1 0.14 -38.87 1.91
N SER A 2 1.25 -38.53 1.26
CA SER A 2 2.27 -37.66 1.87
C SER A 2 1.58 -36.37 2.31
N GLN A 3 1.83 -35.90 3.53
CA GLN A 3 1.36 -34.58 3.93
C GLN A 3 2.03 -33.55 3.02
N PRO A 4 1.28 -32.56 2.48
CA PRO A 4 1.88 -31.50 1.67
C PRO A 4 2.84 -30.69 2.54
N ASP A 5 4.09 -30.53 2.08
CA ASP A 5 5.07 -29.68 2.76
C ASP A 5 4.68 -28.20 2.55
N LEU A 6 4.27 -27.52 3.62
CA LEU A 6 3.92 -26.09 3.59
C LEU A 6 5.18 -25.21 3.77
N SER A 7 5.19 -23.97 3.25
CA SER A 7 6.27 -23.02 3.51
C SER A 7 5.89 -22.03 4.61
N PRO A 8 6.84 -21.51 5.41
CA PRO A 8 6.57 -20.43 6.38
C PRO A 8 5.93 -19.20 5.73
N SER A 9 6.37 -18.83 4.52
CA SER A 9 5.80 -17.76 3.71
C SER A 9 4.29 -17.95 3.43
N LEU A 10 3.85 -19.20 3.28
CA LEU A 10 2.45 -19.52 3.07
C LEU A 10 1.58 -19.20 4.28
N VAL A 11 2.12 -19.37 5.49
CA VAL A 11 1.40 -19.06 6.74
C VAL A 11 1.17 -17.56 6.87
N THR A 12 2.12 -16.77 6.39
CA THR A 12 2.00 -15.32 6.29
C THR A 12 0.92 -14.92 5.27
N GLN A 13 0.89 -15.56 4.10
CA GLN A 13 -0.13 -15.32 3.07
C GLN A 13 -1.54 -15.74 3.52
N TRP A 14 -1.67 -16.86 4.24
CA TRP A 14 -2.94 -17.35 4.76
C TRP A 14 -3.64 -16.34 5.67
N ALA A 15 -2.88 -15.57 6.46
CA ALA A 15 -3.46 -14.58 7.38
C ALA A 15 -4.42 -13.59 6.67
N GLY A 16 -4.24 -13.36 5.36
CA GLY A 16 -5.11 -12.48 4.57
C GLY A 16 -6.23 -13.17 3.78
N CYS A 17 -6.21 -14.50 3.57
CA CYS A 17 -7.21 -15.18 2.72
C CYS A 17 -7.30 -16.70 2.97
N ASP A 18 -8.44 -17.17 3.48
CA ASP A 18 -8.71 -18.61 3.68
C ASP A 18 -8.81 -19.40 2.37
N LYS A 19 -9.43 -18.81 1.33
CA LYS A 19 -9.61 -19.46 0.02
C LYS A 19 -8.30 -19.71 -0.71
N PHE A 20 -7.35 -18.79 -0.55
CA PHE A 20 -5.99 -18.95 -1.02
C PHE A 20 -5.33 -20.20 -0.41
N LEU A 21 -5.44 -20.37 0.91
CA LEU A 21 -4.90 -21.53 1.60
C LEU A 21 -5.55 -22.84 1.12
N ASP A 22 -6.88 -22.86 0.95
CA ASP A 22 -7.58 -24.05 0.44
C ASP A 22 -7.08 -24.45 -0.95
N LYS A 23 -7.02 -23.50 -1.89
CA LYS A 23 -6.53 -23.76 -3.26
C LYS A 23 -5.07 -24.18 -3.27
N GLU A 24 -4.21 -23.57 -2.46
CA GLU A 24 -2.81 -23.96 -2.37
C GLU A 24 -2.63 -25.38 -1.80
N ILE A 25 -3.37 -25.74 -0.74
CA ILE A 25 -3.32 -27.09 -0.17
C ILE A 25 -3.77 -28.12 -1.21
N LYS A 26 -4.85 -27.86 -1.95
CA LYS A 26 -5.30 -28.72 -3.06
C LYS A 26 -4.24 -28.88 -4.14
N ARG A 27 -3.64 -27.77 -4.57
CA ARG A 27 -2.54 -27.77 -5.56
C ARG A 27 -1.37 -28.62 -5.07
N ARG A 28 -0.97 -28.47 -3.80
CA ARG A 28 0.15 -29.23 -3.20
C ARG A 28 -0.19 -30.70 -2.99
N LYS A 29 -1.43 -31.07 -2.65
CA LYS A 29 -1.87 -32.48 -2.54
C LYS A 29 -1.83 -33.22 -3.87
N LYS A 30 -2.07 -32.52 -4.98
CA LYS A 30 -1.96 -33.08 -6.34
C LYS A 30 -0.49 -33.27 -6.77
N ASN A 31 0.45 -32.62 -6.09
CA ASN A 31 1.87 -32.68 -6.41
C ASN A 31 2.54 -33.90 -5.72
N ASN A 32 2.76 -34.97 -6.47
CA ASN A 32 3.39 -36.21 -5.97
C ASN A 32 4.92 -36.10 -5.76
N THR A 33 5.54 -34.97 -6.08
CA THR A 33 6.99 -34.73 -5.94
C THR A 33 7.28 -33.62 -4.93
N SER A 34 6.57 -33.59 -3.80
CA SER A 34 6.65 -32.48 -2.82
C SER A 34 8.06 -32.25 -2.25
N ASP A 35 8.92 -33.27 -2.25
CA ASP A 35 10.29 -33.18 -1.73
C ASP A 35 11.34 -32.77 -2.78
N TYR A 36 11.00 -32.84 -4.07
CA TYR A 36 11.93 -32.48 -5.16
C TYR A 36 11.94 -30.96 -5.38
N PHE A 37 13.09 -30.46 -5.81
CA PHE A 37 13.22 -29.10 -6.33
C PHE A 37 12.70 -29.01 -7.77
N SER A 38 12.17 -27.86 -8.15
CA SER A 38 11.95 -27.53 -9.56
C SER A 38 13.29 -27.37 -10.27
N GLU A 39 13.33 -27.61 -11.59
CA GLU A 39 14.56 -27.51 -12.39
C GLU A 39 15.27 -26.15 -12.23
N LYS A 40 14.51 -25.09 -11.96
CA LYS A 40 15.00 -23.71 -11.78
C LYS A 40 15.23 -23.26 -10.34
N PHE A 41 15.03 -24.12 -9.33
CA PHE A 41 15.02 -23.67 -7.92
C PHE A 41 16.36 -23.08 -7.45
N PHE A 42 17.47 -23.59 -7.98
CA PHE A 42 18.83 -23.12 -7.68
C PHE A 42 19.47 -22.41 -8.87
N GLU A 43 18.70 -22.04 -9.90
CA GLU A 43 19.23 -21.10 -10.89
C GLU A 43 19.63 -19.85 -10.10
N GLN A 44 20.88 -19.40 -10.27
CA GLN A 44 21.37 -18.22 -9.55
C GLN A 44 20.40 -17.09 -9.83
N ASP A 45 19.84 -16.52 -8.77
CA ASP A 45 18.99 -15.35 -8.91
C ASP A 45 19.79 -14.27 -9.64
N ASP A 46 19.29 -13.88 -10.80
CA ASP A 46 19.97 -12.96 -11.68
C ASP A 46 19.82 -11.54 -11.13
N GLU A 47 20.64 -11.21 -10.14
CA GLU A 47 20.68 -9.90 -9.49
C GLU A 47 21.04 -8.78 -10.47
N ARG A 48 21.76 -9.11 -11.55
CA ARG A 48 22.38 -8.14 -12.44
C ARG A 48 21.65 -7.95 -13.75
N SER A 49 20.83 -8.85 -14.26
CA SER A 49 20.03 -8.49 -15.43
C SER A 49 19.08 -7.36 -15.10
N MET A 50 18.84 -6.53 -16.11
CA MET A 50 17.83 -5.48 -16.03
C MET A 50 16.48 -6.09 -15.61
N PRO A 51 15.88 -5.66 -14.47
CA PRO A 51 14.55 -6.10 -14.09
C PRO A 51 13.55 -5.70 -15.16
N LYS A 52 12.51 -6.51 -15.41
CA LYS A 52 11.50 -6.22 -16.43
C LYS A 52 10.43 -5.25 -15.96
N ASN A 53 10.19 -5.19 -14.65
CA ASN A 53 9.14 -4.38 -14.05
C ASN A 53 9.49 -4.02 -12.58
N PHE A 54 8.68 -3.13 -12.00
CA PHE A 54 8.81 -2.69 -10.62
C PHE A 54 8.78 -3.83 -9.59
N THR A 55 7.98 -4.87 -9.79
CA THR A 55 7.88 -6.00 -8.85
C THR A 55 9.15 -6.84 -8.85
N GLU A 56 9.69 -7.14 -10.03
CA GLU A 56 10.97 -7.84 -10.17
C GLU A 56 12.13 -7.01 -9.61
N MET A 57 12.11 -5.69 -9.81
CA MET A 57 13.09 -4.78 -9.21
C MET A 57 13.10 -4.89 -7.67
N LEU A 58 11.92 -4.88 -7.03
CA LEU A 58 11.81 -5.05 -5.58
C LEU A 58 12.33 -6.42 -5.12
N PHE A 59 12.07 -7.49 -5.90
CA PHE A 59 12.61 -8.82 -5.62
C PHE A 59 14.14 -8.81 -5.59
N LYS A 60 14.77 -8.30 -6.65
CA LYS A 60 16.22 -8.22 -6.77
C LYS A 60 16.85 -7.33 -5.68
N LYS A 61 16.18 -6.26 -5.26
CA LYS A 61 16.63 -5.44 -4.12
C LYS A 61 16.56 -6.21 -2.79
N GLY A 62 15.54 -7.04 -2.59
CA GLY A 62 15.44 -7.92 -1.40
C GLY A 62 16.62 -8.88 -1.29
N LEU A 63 16.97 -9.54 -2.40
CA LEU A 63 18.14 -10.40 -2.49
C LEU A 63 19.45 -9.65 -2.21
N LEU A 64 19.59 -8.44 -2.77
CA LEU A 64 20.76 -7.62 -2.46
C LEU A 64 20.86 -7.33 -0.96
N HIS A 65 19.76 -7.01 -0.28
CA HIS A 65 19.77 -6.72 1.16
C HIS A 65 20.23 -7.90 1.98
N GLU A 66 19.75 -9.10 1.66
CA GLU A 66 20.21 -10.33 2.28
C GLU A 66 21.72 -10.51 2.08
N LYS A 67 22.21 -10.34 0.85
CA LYS A 67 23.64 -10.43 0.54
C LYS A 67 24.48 -9.40 1.29
N GLN A 68 24.03 -8.15 1.37
CA GLN A 68 24.71 -7.12 2.15
C GLN A 68 24.72 -7.44 3.65
N CYS A 69 23.64 -8.03 4.19
CA CYS A 69 23.65 -8.54 5.56
C CYS A 69 24.71 -9.64 5.74
N PHE A 70 24.84 -10.54 4.76
CA PHE A 70 25.85 -11.59 4.81
C PHE A 70 27.28 -11.05 4.72
N GLU A 71 27.55 -10.09 3.82
CA GLU A 71 28.84 -9.40 3.71
C GLU A 71 29.22 -8.68 5.02
N ARG A 72 28.25 -8.09 5.71
CA ARG A 72 28.44 -7.51 7.05
C ARG A 72 28.88 -8.55 8.06
N TYR A 73 28.23 -9.72 8.11
CA TYR A 73 28.68 -10.84 8.95
C TYR A 73 30.10 -11.31 8.59
N GLN A 74 30.42 -11.41 7.30
CA GLN A 74 31.77 -11.78 6.82
C GLN A 74 32.85 -10.76 7.18
N SER A 75 32.49 -9.48 7.32
CA SER A 75 33.43 -8.43 7.71
C SER A 75 33.82 -8.51 9.20
N VAL A 76 32.96 -9.09 10.03
CA VAL A 76 33.16 -9.19 11.49
C VAL A 76 33.69 -10.56 11.89
N TYR A 77 33.16 -11.63 11.31
CA TYR A 77 33.50 -13.01 11.65
C TYR A 77 34.45 -13.64 10.63
N SER A 78 35.45 -14.38 11.11
CA SER A 78 36.34 -15.15 10.22
C SER A 78 35.59 -16.29 9.52
N ALA A 79 36.01 -16.69 8.32
CA ALA A 79 35.36 -17.75 7.53
C ALA A 79 35.10 -19.06 8.30
N GLY A 80 35.97 -19.47 9.24
CA GLY A 80 35.76 -20.68 10.06
C GLY A 80 34.66 -20.56 11.13
N LYS A 81 34.10 -19.36 11.33
CA LYS A 81 33.00 -19.03 12.24
C LYS A 81 31.68 -18.81 11.51
N ILE A 82 31.67 -18.95 10.18
CA ILE A 82 30.51 -18.78 9.32
C ILE A 82 30.22 -20.13 8.68
N LEU A 83 29.00 -20.63 8.81
CA LEU A 83 28.53 -21.76 8.03
C LEU A 83 27.62 -21.25 6.92
N ASP A 84 28.07 -21.39 5.68
CA ASP A 84 27.25 -21.11 4.49
C ASP A 84 26.61 -22.43 4.03
N CYS A 85 25.28 -22.51 4.10
CA CYS A 85 24.51 -23.69 3.72
C CYS A 85 24.00 -23.64 2.27
N THR A 86 24.38 -22.62 1.49
CA THR A 86 24.01 -22.54 0.07
C THR A 86 24.62 -23.71 -0.72
N PRO A 87 23.85 -24.40 -1.58
CA PRO A 87 24.39 -25.50 -2.37
C PRO A 87 25.39 -25.04 -3.41
N ASP A 88 26.41 -25.87 -3.65
CA ASP A 88 27.35 -25.66 -4.75
C ASP A 88 26.60 -25.77 -6.10
N PRO A 89 26.68 -24.75 -6.98
CA PRO A 89 26.08 -24.81 -8.31
C PRO A 89 26.54 -26.01 -9.16
N GLU A 90 27.74 -26.55 -8.90
CA GLU A 90 28.27 -27.73 -9.60
C GLU A 90 27.72 -29.06 -9.04
N ASP A 91 27.14 -29.05 -7.83
CA ASP A 91 26.58 -30.22 -7.15
C ASP A 91 25.30 -29.85 -6.37
N LEU A 92 24.22 -29.63 -7.11
CA LEU A 92 22.91 -29.29 -6.54
C LEU A 92 22.17 -30.52 -5.98
N PRO A 93 21.56 -30.42 -4.78
CA PRO A 93 20.73 -31.48 -4.23
C PRO A 93 19.45 -31.63 -5.06
N ARG A 94 18.96 -32.86 -5.21
CA ARG A 94 17.72 -33.15 -5.96
C ARG A 94 16.48 -33.01 -5.08
N THR A 95 16.63 -33.23 -3.77
CA THR A 95 15.53 -33.15 -2.81
C THR A 95 15.90 -32.33 -1.58
N TRP A 96 14.87 -31.82 -0.90
CA TRP A 96 15.04 -31.06 0.34
C TRP A 96 15.71 -31.87 1.44
N THR A 97 15.35 -33.16 1.55
CA THR A 97 16.00 -34.07 2.49
C THR A 97 17.49 -34.26 2.18
N GLU A 98 17.85 -34.38 0.90
CA GLU A 98 19.26 -34.47 0.50
C GLU A 98 20.04 -33.21 0.88
N TRP A 99 19.45 -32.02 0.72
CA TRP A 99 20.10 -30.77 1.14
C TRP A 99 20.37 -30.74 2.66
N ILE A 100 19.36 -31.08 3.48
CA ILE A 100 19.51 -31.14 4.94
C ILE A 100 20.57 -32.17 5.35
N GLU A 101 20.58 -33.35 4.72
CA GLU A 101 21.57 -34.39 5.00
C GLU A 101 23.00 -33.95 4.66
N ARG A 102 23.17 -33.16 3.58
CA ARG A 102 24.47 -32.58 3.18
C ARG A 102 24.96 -31.53 4.17
N VAL A 103 24.08 -30.67 4.67
CA VAL A 103 24.41 -29.65 5.69
C VAL A 103 24.74 -30.31 7.03
N GLY A 104 24.06 -31.40 7.38
CA GLY A 104 24.26 -32.09 8.65
C GLY A 104 23.64 -31.34 9.84
N ASN A 105 24.13 -31.62 11.05
CA ASN A 105 23.68 -30.96 12.27
C ASN A 105 24.66 -29.86 12.71
N PRO A 106 24.43 -28.58 12.36
CA PRO A 106 25.35 -27.50 12.72
C PRO A 106 25.27 -27.12 14.21
N PHE A 107 24.31 -27.67 14.94
CA PHE A 107 23.96 -27.31 16.31
C PHE A 107 24.71 -28.09 17.40
N GLU A 108 25.63 -28.98 17.01
CA GLU A 108 26.45 -29.74 17.98
C GLU A 108 27.41 -28.83 18.74
N ASP A 109 27.62 -29.09 20.05
CA ASP A 109 28.46 -28.27 20.93
C ASP A 109 29.92 -28.13 20.46
N GLU A 110 30.38 -29.05 19.61
CA GLU A 110 31.72 -29.04 19.01
C GLU A 110 31.86 -27.99 17.89
N ASN A 111 30.74 -27.54 17.33
CA ASN A 111 30.71 -26.52 16.29
C ASN A 111 30.69 -25.12 16.92
N GLU A 112 31.58 -24.26 16.46
CA GLU A 112 31.74 -22.91 17.00
C GLU A 112 31.30 -21.81 16.02
N TYR A 113 30.29 -22.09 15.17
CA TYR A 113 29.78 -21.10 14.21
C TYR A 113 29.08 -19.95 14.93
N GLU A 114 29.46 -18.70 14.64
CA GLU A 114 28.77 -17.51 15.17
C GLU A 114 27.53 -17.17 14.34
N ILE A 115 27.53 -17.54 13.06
CA ILE A 115 26.44 -17.29 12.11
C ILE A 115 26.30 -18.50 11.17
N ILE A 116 25.06 -18.89 10.93
CA ILE A 116 24.70 -19.88 9.89
C ILE A 116 23.84 -19.15 8.85
N PHE A 117 24.23 -19.20 7.59
CA PHE A 117 23.56 -18.55 6.46
C PHE A 117 22.80 -19.59 5.62
N GLN A 118 21.57 -19.26 5.22
CA GLN A 118 20.72 -20.08 4.32
C GLN A 118 20.44 -21.50 4.86
N MET A 119 20.09 -21.64 6.14
CA MET A 119 19.87 -22.95 6.78
C MET A 119 18.54 -23.58 6.32
N PRO A 120 18.54 -24.75 5.65
CA PRO A 120 17.32 -25.43 5.26
C PRO A 120 16.68 -26.18 6.44
N PHE A 121 15.39 -25.96 6.67
CA PHE A 121 14.60 -26.69 7.66
C PHE A 121 13.51 -27.52 7.00
N LYS A 122 13.26 -28.72 7.55
CA LYS A 122 12.08 -29.53 7.27
C LYS A 122 11.55 -30.08 8.58
N PHE A 123 10.41 -29.56 9.02
CA PHE A 123 9.86 -29.88 10.33
C PHE A 123 8.33 -29.97 10.29
N ARG A 124 7.80 -31.13 10.71
CA ARG A 124 6.35 -31.42 10.85
C ARG A 124 5.50 -30.99 9.64
N GLY A 125 5.91 -31.42 8.45
CA GLY A 125 5.19 -31.11 7.20
C GLY A 125 5.31 -29.65 6.75
N MET A 126 6.33 -28.95 7.24
CA MET A 126 6.72 -27.62 6.75
C MET A 126 8.20 -27.60 6.36
N ARG A 127 8.55 -26.79 5.36
CA ARG A 127 9.92 -26.56 4.92
C ARG A 127 10.18 -25.09 4.60
N GLY A 128 11.35 -24.59 4.92
CA GLY A 128 11.75 -23.21 4.67
C GLY A 128 13.25 -23.01 4.89
N ILE A 129 13.79 -21.94 4.33
CA ILE A 129 15.20 -21.57 4.48
C ILE A 129 15.27 -20.35 5.39
N ALA A 130 15.99 -20.47 6.49
CA ALA A 130 16.27 -19.32 7.33
C ALA A 130 17.45 -18.54 6.72
N ASP A 131 17.26 -17.24 6.47
CA ASP A 131 18.32 -16.37 5.95
C ASP A 131 19.56 -16.48 6.84
N PHE A 132 19.38 -16.30 8.16
CA PHE A 132 20.47 -16.25 9.12
C PHE A 132 20.06 -16.89 10.46
N LEU A 133 21.01 -17.55 11.12
CA LEU A 133 20.89 -17.99 12.52
C LEU A 133 22.09 -17.46 13.32
N GLU A 134 21.85 -16.54 14.26
CA GLU A 134 22.89 -15.97 15.11
C GLU A 134 23.10 -16.80 16.38
N ARG A 135 24.35 -17.12 16.71
CA ARG A 135 24.69 -17.81 17.94
C ARG A 135 24.45 -16.94 19.17
N ARG A 136 23.90 -17.56 20.20
CA ARG A 136 23.71 -17.00 21.55
C ARG A 136 24.14 -17.98 22.62
N ILE A 137 24.58 -17.44 23.74
CA ILE A 137 24.86 -18.21 24.95
C ILE A 137 23.87 -17.75 26.01
N TYR A 138 23.04 -18.66 26.50
CA TYR A 138 22.14 -18.40 27.61
C TYR A 138 22.69 -19.00 28.90
N GLU A 139 22.64 -18.21 29.96
CA GLU A 139 22.83 -18.72 31.32
C GLU A 139 21.50 -19.27 31.85
N GLU A 140 21.47 -20.56 32.18
CA GLU A 140 20.31 -21.23 32.76
C GLU A 140 20.70 -21.98 34.03
N LYS A 141 19.74 -22.26 34.91
CA LYS A 141 19.99 -23.11 36.07
C LYS A 141 19.69 -24.57 35.71
N ASP A 142 20.65 -25.46 35.95
CA ASP A 142 20.42 -26.90 35.82
C ASP A 142 19.44 -27.41 36.90
N GLU A 143 19.04 -28.69 36.80
CA GLU A 143 18.15 -29.34 37.78
C GLU A 143 18.72 -29.34 39.22
N SER A 144 20.02 -29.08 39.38
CA SER A 144 20.73 -28.97 40.67
C SER A 144 20.91 -27.52 41.15
N GLY A 145 20.44 -26.53 40.38
CA GLY A 145 20.52 -25.10 40.68
C GLY A 145 21.85 -24.43 40.31
N ASN A 146 22.76 -25.11 39.61
CA ASN A 146 24.01 -24.52 39.11
C ASN A 146 23.75 -23.74 37.82
N ILE A 147 24.44 -22.61 37.65
CA ILE A 147 24.41 -21.86 36.39
C ILE A 147 25.19 -22.66 35.34
N VAL A 148 24.53 -23.00 34.24
CA VAL A 148 25.09 -23.66 33.06
C VAL A 148 24.88 -22.75 31.86
N GLU A 149 25.95 -22.55 31.10
CA GLU A 149 25.90 -21.88 29.81
C GLU A 149 25.41 -22.87 28.77
N ARG A 150 24.43 -22.48 27.97
CA ARG A 150 23.91 -23.26 26.87
C ARG A 150 23.93 -22.45 25.59
N VAL A 151 24.43 -23.06 24.52
CA VAL A 151 24.43 -22.46 23.19
C VAL A 151 23.04 -22.64 22.58
N CYS A 152 22.55 -21.59 21.93
CA CYS A 152 21.35 -21.59 21.11
C CYS A 152 21.61 -20.75 19.86
N TYR A 153 20.78 -20.91 18.83
CA TYR A 153 20.77 -19.99 17.71
C TYR A 153 19.42 -19.28 17.62
N GLU A 154 19.44 -17.98 17.39
CA GLU A 154 18.27 -17.14 17.19
C GLU A 154 18.10 -16.85 15.70
N PRO A 155 16.90 -17.06 15.12
CA PRO A 155 16.68 -16.82 13.71
C PRO A 155 16.61 -15.32 13.41
N VAL A 156 17.21 -14.95 12.28
CA VAL A 156 17.23 -13.59 11.75
C VAL A 156 16.75 -13.63 10.29
N ASP A 157 15.78 -12.77 9.98
CA ASP A 157 15.16 -12.66 8.64
C ASP A 157 15.43 -11.26 8.08
N SER A 158 15.93 -11.18 6.86
CA SER A 158 16.31 -9.93 6.21
C SER A 158 15.12 -9.33 5.45
N LYS A 159 14.85 -8.04 5.67
CA LYS A 159 13.74 -7.35 5.03
C LYS A 159 14.13 -5.91 4.66
N LEU A 160 13.66 -5.47 3.49
CA LEU A 160 13.81 -4.09 3.00
C LEU A 160 13.16 -3.04 3.91
N THR A 161 12.43 -3.46 4.93
CA THR A 161 11.80 -2.57 5.89
C THR A 161 12.83 -1.82 6.73
N ARG A 162 12.75 -0.48 6.72
CA ARG A 162 13.69 0.41 7.43
C ARG A 162 13.33 0.74 8.88
N ASN A 163 12.05 0.94 9.20
CA ASN A 163 11.65 1.53 10.49
C ASN A 163 11.08 0.52 11.48
N ALA A 164 10.26 -0.42 11.01
CA ALA A 164 9.72 -1.48 11.84
C ALA A 164 9.38 -2.72 11.01
N ALA A 165 9.63 -3.87 11.61
CA ALA A 165 9.14 -5.16 11.15
C ALA A 165 7.61 -5.24 11.33
N LYS A 166 6.97 -5.95 10.40
CA LYS A 166 5.54 -6.24 10.43
C LYS A 166 5.31 -7.55 11.18
N ILE A 167 4.13 -7.70 11.79
CA ILE A 167 3.72 -8.92 12.50
C ILE A 167 3.81 -10.17 11.59
N SER A 168 3.60 -9.99 10.28
CA SER A 168 3.80 -11.03 9.27
C SER A 168 5.22 -11.61 9.23
N HIS A 169 6.26 -10.79 9.44
CA HIS A 169 7.67 -11.23 9.46
C HIS A 169 7.96 -12.14 10.66
N ILE A 170 7.29 -11.88 11.79
CA ILE A 170 7.46 -12.63 13.04
C ILE A 170 7.01 -14.09 12.89
N LYS A 171 5.92 -14.36 12.16
CA LYS A 171 5.37 -15.73 12.02
C LYS A 171 6.36 -16.70 11.35
N GLN A 172 7.10 -16.23 10.35
CA GLN A 172 8.13 -17.04 9.68
C GLN A 172 9.28 -17.38 10.63
N LEU A 173 9.73 -16.41 11.43
CA LEU A 173 10.78 -16.62 12.43
C LEU A 173 10.35 -17.62 13.51
N LEU A 174 9.09 -17.59 13.94
CA LEU A 174 8.56 -18.53 14.93
C LEU A 174 8.58 -19.99 14.45
N PHE A 175 8.41 -20.22 13.14
CA PHE A 175 8.62 -21.56 12.55
C PHE A 175 10.06 -22.04 12.76
N TYR A 176 11.04 -21.19 12.43
CA TYR A 176 12.46 -21.54 12.60
C TYR A 176 12.79 -21.76 14.08
N THR A 177 12.25 -20.94 14.98
CA THR A 177 12.41 -21.13 16.43
C THR A 177 11.85 -22.49 16.90
N GLU A 178 10.68 -22.91 16.41
CA GLU A 178 10.11 -24.23 16.71
C GLU A 178 11.02 -25.36 16.21
N ALA A 179 11.54 -25.24 14.98
CA ALA A 179 12.42 -26.24 14.37
C ALA A 179 13.78 -26.35 15.10
N ILE A 180 14.39 -25.21 15.47
CA ILE A 180 15.63 -25.13 16.24
C ILE A 180 15.46 -25.79 17.60
N LYS A 181 14.39 -25.46 18.33
CA LYS A 181 14.10 -26.03 19.65
C LYS A 181 14.08 -27.57 19.63
N GLU A 182 13.47 -28.16 18.61
CA GLU A 182 13.44 -29.63 18.48
C GLU A 182 14.82 -30.19 18.12
N ALA A 183 15.56 -29.53 17.21
CA ALA A 183 16.90 -29.94 16.82
C ALA A 183 17.89 -29.96 18.02
N PHE A 184 17.76 -29.01 18.94
CA PHE A 184 18.55 -28.93 20.19
C PHE A 184 18.04 -29.82 21.33
N ASN A 185 16.91 -30.53 21.18
CA ASN A 185 16.37 -31.57 22.07
C ASN A 185 16.30 -31.21 23.58
N PRO A 186 15.09 -31.10 24.15
CA PRO A 186 14.35 -29.86 24.44
C PRO A 186 14.98 -29.04 25.59
N LYS A 187 16.27 -28.74 25.54
CA LYS A 187 16.99 -28.06 26.64
C LYS A 187 17.10 -26.56 26.51
N VAL A 188 16.90 -26.00 25.31
CA VAL A 188 17.04 -24.57 25.06
C VAL A 188 16.04 -24.14 24.01
N THR A 189 15.38 -23.00 24.24
CA THR A 189 14.49 -22.37 23.25
C THR A 189 15.05 -20.98 22.93
N PRO A 190 15.13 -20.59 21.65
CA PRO A 190 15.47 -19.22 21.27
C PRO A 190 14.57 -18.21 22.00
N LYS A 191 15.18 -17.33 22.78
CA LYS A 191 14.47 -16.34 23.61
C LYS A 191 13.99 -15.18 22.75
N GLU A 192 14.72 -14.87 21.69
CA GLU A 192 14.41 -13.81 20.75
C GLU A 192 14.40 -14.30 19.32
N ILE A 193 13.72 -13.52 18.48
CA ILE A 193 13.73 -13.60 17.03
C ILE A 193 13.99 -12.21 16.47
N HIS A 194 14.66 -12.12 15.33
CA HIS A 194 15.13 -10.82 14.84
C HIS A 194 14.78 -10.58 13.38
N VAL A 195 14.53 -9.32 13.06
CA VAL A 195 14.44 -8.84 11.68
C VAL A 195 15.61 -7.91 11.41
N ALA A 196 16.39 -8.21 10.37
CA ALA A 196 17.47 -7.35 9.89
C ALA A 196 16.89 -6.25 8.99
N LEU A 197 16.87 -5.03 9.51
CA LEU A 197 16.25 -3.88 8.85
C LEU A 197 17.17 -3.29 7.78
N GLY A 198 16.56 -2.64 6.79
CA GLY A 198 17.30 -1.89 5.76
C GLY A 198 18.05 -0.69 6.33
N ASN A 199 17.50 -0.02 7.35
CA ASN A 199 18.16 1.12 8.00
C ASN A 199 19.26 0.63 8.96
N GLN A 200 20.43 1.24 8.85
CA GLN A 200 21.60 0.95 9.69
C GLN A 200 21.87 2.07 10.71
N GLY A 201 20.90 2.98 10.89
CA GLY A 201 20.94 4.06 11.87
C GLY A 201 21.03 3.56 13.32
N ILE A 202 21.38 4.46 14.23
CA ILE A 202 21.61 4.17 15.65
C ILE A 202 20.30 3.68 16.27
N SER A 203 20.13 2.36 16.39
CA SER A 203 19.10 1.82 17.26
C SER A 203 19.54 2.00 18.70
N GLU A 204 18.74 2.70 19.50
CA GLU A 204 18.96 2.82 20.94
C GLU A 204 18.75 1.45 21.61
N GLY A 205 19.72 1.00 22.41
CA GLY A 205 19.59 -0.25 23.20
C GLY A 205 20.38 -1.45 22.68
N GLU A 206 19.70 -2.54 22.31
CA GLU A 206 20.29 -3.89 22.13
C GLU A 206 21.42 -3.99 21.10
N ASN A 207 21.38 -3.19 20.01
CA ASN A 207 22.48 -3.22 19.04
C ASN A 207 23.73 -2.44 19.50
N GLU A 208 23.66 -1.60 20.55
CA GLU A 208 24.86 -0.96 21.12
C GLU A 208 25.82 -1.97 21.74
N ALA A 209 25.30 -3.11 22.19
CA ALA A 209 26.09 -4.21 22.74
C ALA A 209 26.65 -5.15 21.66
N ARG A 210 26.20 -5.05 20.41
CA ARG A 210 26.64 -5.89 19.29
C ARG A 210 27.92 -5.32 18.65
N ALA A 211 28.71 -6.18 18.02
CA ALA A 211 29.95 -5.76 17.38
C ALA A 211 29.65 -4.75 16.24
N ALA A 212 30.43 -3.68 16.18
CA ALA A 212 30.31 -2.70 15.11
C ALA A 212 30.50 -3.37 13.74
N GLY A 213 29.61 -3.04 12.79
CA GLY A 213 29.61 -3.60 11.43
C GLY A 213 28.60 -4.73 11.19
N LEU A 214 28.00 -5.30 12.24
CA LEU A 214 26.90 -6.26 12.10
C LEU A 214 25.60 -5.59 11.61
N PRO A 215 24.68 -6.32 10.96
CA PRO A 215 23.39 -5.79 10.53
C PRO A 215 22.57 -5.30 11.73
N VAL A 216 21.91 -4.15 11.63
CA VAL A 216 20.99 -3.67 12.68
C VAL A 216 19.75 -4.57 12.77
N LEU A 217 19.47 -5.05 13.98
CA LEU A 217 18.37 -5.97 14.25
C LEU A 217 17.27 -5.29 15.06
N GLN A 218 16.03 -5.59 14.70
CA GLN A 218 14.88 -5.41 15.59
C GLN A 218 14.51 -6.75 16.20
N SER A 219 14.67 -6.86 17.51
CA SER A 219 14.42 -8.10 18.27
C SER A 219 13.02 -8.16 18.86
N PHE A 220 12.49 -9.36 18.94
CA PHE A 220 11.19 -9.64 19.54
C PHE A 220 11.29 -10.84 20.47
N ALA A 221 10.79 -10.71 21.69
CA ALA A 221 10.74 -11.81 22.65
C ALA A 221 9.80 -12.92 22.16
N THR A 222 10.35 -14.11 21.94
CA THR A 222 9.63 -15.27 21.38
C THR A 222 8.39 -15.65 22.21
N GLU A 223 8.49 -15.59 23.53
CA GLU A 223 7.40 -15.96 24.44
C GLU A 223 6.12 -15.13 24.25
N LYS A 224 6.24 -13.88 23.76
CA LYS A 224 5.08 -13.00 23.52
C LYS A 224 4.23 -13.46 22.34
N TYR A 225 4.83 -14.19 21.39
CA TYR A 225 4.19 -14.54 20.12
C TYR A 225 4.01 -16.04 19.91
N MET A 226 4.72 -16.89 20.67
CA MET A 226 4.68 -18.35 20.50
C MET A 226 3.27 -18.94 20.66
N TRP A 227 2.45 -18.42 21.58
CA TRP A 227 1.08 -18.91 21.77
C TRP A 227 0.20 -18.68 20.51
N GLN A 228 0.42 -17.59 19.78
CA GLN A 228 -0.29 -17.30 18.54
C GLN A 228 0.17 -18.25 17.43
N TRP A 229 1.48 -18.53 17.37
CA TRP A 229 2.04 -19.53 16.48
C TRP A 229 1.50 -20.93 16.74
N ASP A 230 1.49 -21.38 17.99
CA ASP A 230 0.97 -22.70 18.38
C ASP A 230 -0.48 -22.89 17.94
N ARG A 231 -1.32 -21.85 18.13
CA ARG A 231 -2.70 -21.85 17.65
C ARG A 231 -2.79 -21.93 16.13
N THR A 232 -1.99 -21.12 15.43
CA THR A 232 -1.90 -21.08 13.96
C THR A 232 -1.48 -22.45 13.41
N ARG A 233 -0.49 -23.10 14.05
CA ARG A 233 0.00 -24.43 13.71
C ARG A 233 -1.04 -25.52 13.88
N GLU A 234 -1.78 -25.52 14.98
CA GLU A 234 -2.84 -26.51 15.20
C GLU A 234 -3.96 -26.36 14.18
N GLN A 235 -4.34 -25.11 13.84
CA GLN A 235 -5.32 -24.84 12.78
C GLN A 235 -4.85 -25.35 11.41
N LEU A 236 -3.61 -25.05 11.01
CA LEU A 236 -3.04 -25.56 9.76
C LEU A 236 -3.03 -27.08 9.72
N ARG A 237 -2.67 -27.73 10.83
CA ARG A 237 -2.66 -29.19 10.93
C ARG A 237 -4.05 -29.76 10.70
N GLN A 238 -5.09 -29.12 11.22
CA GLN A 238 -6.47 -29.56 11.00
C GLN A 238 -6.87 -29.39 9.53
N ILE A 239 -6.59 -28.23 8.94
CA ILE A 239 -6.96 -27.90 7.55
C ILE A 239 -6.25 -28.82 6.54
N VAL A 240 -4.96 -29.07 6.71
CA VAL A 240 -4.17 -29.92 5.80
C VAL A 240 -4.74 -31.35 5.70
N ASN A 241 -5.38 -31.83 6.76
CA ASN A 241 -5.97 -33.17 6.81
C ASN A 241 -7.38 -33.27 6.22
N LEU A 242 -8.03 -32.16 5.87
CA LEU A 242 -9.36 -32.15 5.22
C LEU A 242 -9.27 -32.71 3.79
N ASP A 243 -10.31 -33.35 3.28
CA ASP A 243 -10.35 -33.74 1.86
C ASP A 243 -10.72 -32.57 0.93
N ASP A 244 -10.71 -32.79 -0.39
CA ASP A 244 -10.96 -31.72 -1.37
C ASP A 244 -12.39 -31.16 -1.25
N ASP A 245 -13.39 -32.00 -0.92
CA ASP A 245 -14.78 -31.57 -0.77
C ASP A 245 -14.96 -30.75 0.52
N GLU A 246 -14.32 -31.20 1.61
CA GLU A 246 -14.27 -30.47 2.88
C GLU A 246 -13.60 -29.09 2.71
N LEU A 247 -12.48 -29.02 1.99
CA LEU A 247 -11.79 -27.75 1.68
C LEU A 247 -12.64 -26.80 0.82
N ASP A 248 -13.42 -27.31 -0.15
CA ASP A 248 -14.33 -26.45 -0.93
C ASP A 248 -15.47 -25.89 -0.09
N SER A 249 -15.96 -26.66 0.88
CA SER A 249 -17.04 -26.24 1.78
C SER A 249 -16.56 -25.28 2.89
N ARG A 250 -15.26 -25.27 3.19
CA ARG A 250 -14.67 -24.49 4.29
C ARG A 250 -14.68 -22.99 4.00
N SER A 251 -14.35 -22.57 2.79
CA SER A 251 -14.22 -21.16 2.45
C SER A 251 -14.80 -20.79 1.09
N GLN A 252 -15.30 -19.55 1.01
CA GLN A 252 -15.83 -18.96 -0.20
C GLN A 252 -14.81 -17.99 -0.79
N ALA A 253 -14.82 -17.85 -2.11
CA ALA A 253 -14.05 -16.81 -2.78
C ALA A 253 -14.63 -15.45 -2.36
N LYS A 254 -13.84 -14.67 -1.64
CA LYS A 254 -14.13 -13.28 -1.29
C LYS A 254 -12.97 -12.41 -1.78
N TRP A 255 -13.26 -11.19 -2.21
CA TRP A 255 -12.22 -10.21 -2.48
C TRP A 255 -11.50 -9.87 -1.17
N CYS A 256 -10.18 -9.80 -1.23
CA CYS A 256 -9.32 -9.36 -0.13
C CYS A 256 -8.21 -8.49 -0.69
N SER A 257 -7.50 -7.78 0.18
CA SER A 257 -6.42 -6.88 -0.23
C SER A 257 -5.24 -7.59 -0.89
N SER A 258 -5.09 -8.90 -0.67
CA SER A 258 -4.05 -9.71 -1.34
C SER A 258 -4.43 -10.14 -2.77
N CYS A 259 -5.68 -9.93 -3.20
CA CYS A 259 -6.17 -10.37 -4.51
C CYS A 259 -5.39 -9.75 -5.68
N THR A 260 -4.91 -8.51 -5.54
CA THR A 260 -4.15 -7.79 -6.59
C THR A 260 -2.90 -8.54 -7.06
N PHE A 261 -2.30 -9.36 -6.19
CA PHE A 261 -1.07 -10.11 -6.48
C PHE A 261 -1.25 -11.62 -6.27
N CYS A 262 -2.51 -12.06 -6.28
CA CYS A 262 -2.87 -13.44 -6.02
C CYS A 262 -2.89 -14.24 -7.33
N LYS A 263 -2.05 -15.28 -7.40
CA LYS A 263 -2.02 -16.24 -8.53
C LYS A 263 -3.33 -17.01 -8.77
N PHE A 264 -4.28 -16.97 -7.84
CA PHE A 264 -5.59 -17.62 -7.98
C PHE A 264 -6.71 -16.61 -8.26
N LEU A 265 -6.39 -15.35 -8.58
CA LEU A 265 -7.36 -14.31 -8.85
C LEU A 265 -8.34 -14.72 -9.95
N ASP A 266 -7.84 -15.23 -11.08
CA ASP A 266 -8.67 -15.65 -12.21
C ASP A 266 -9.60 -16.82 -11.90
N GLU A 267 -9.19 -17.71 -10.99
CA GLU A 267 -10.05 -18.80 -10.54
C GLU A 267 -11.12 -18.29 -9.57
N CYS A 268 -10.78 -17.36 -8.67
CA CYS A 268 -11.71 -16.80 -7.71
C CYS A 268 -12.71 -15.82 -8.35
N SER A 269 -12.30 -15.07 -9.37
CA SER A 269 -13.14 -14.09 -10.06
C SER A 269 -14.34 -14.75 -10.77
N GLN A 270 -14.17 -15.99 -11.23
CA GLN A 270 -15.25 -16.80 -11.80
C GLN A 270 -16.36 -17.10 -10.78
N ASP A 271 -16.04 -17.16 -9.49
CA ASP A 271 -17.00 -17.44 -8.42
C ASP A 271 -17.76 -16.17 -7.95
N TRP A 272 -17.27 -14.97 -8.26
CA TRP A 272 -17.85 -13.71 -7.77
C TRP A 272 -19.06 -13.22 -8.57
N GLY A 273 -19.25 -13.74 -9.79
CA GLY A 273 -20.28 -13.27 -10.72
C GLY A 273 -19.88 -11.98 -11.46
N HIS A 274 -20.81 -11.43 -12.24
CA HIS A 274 -20.55 -10.29 -13.13
C HIS A 274 -20.54 -8.91 -12.45
N ASP A 275 -21.07 -8.80 -11.23
CA ASP A 275 -21.28 -7.50 -10.58
C ASP A 275 -21.14 -7.58 -9.03
N PRO A 276 -19.97 -7.97 -8.51
CA PRO A 276 -19.83 -8.21 -7.09
C PRO A 276 -19.70 -6.91 -6.28
N LEU A 277 -20.26 -6.89 -5.06
CA LEU A 277 -20.27 -5.69 -4.20
C LEU A 277 -18.90 -5.08 -3.91
N HIS A 278 -17.82 -5.88 -3.88
CA HIS A 278 -16.47 -5.38 -3.59
C HIS A 278 -15.93 -4.40 -4.63
N GLU A 279 -16.58 -4.30 -5.80
CA GLU A 279 -16.23 -3.28 -6.80
C GLU A 279 -16.63 -1.86 -6.38
N ILE A 280 -17.51 -1.71 -5.38
CA ILE A 280 -17.93 -0.41 -4.88
C ILE A 280 -16.77 0.28 -4.18
N THR A 281 -16.42 1.47 -4.65
CA THR A 281 -15.35 2.27 -4.04
C THR A 281 -15.66 2.56 -2.57
N GLY A 282 -14.75 2.18 -1.68
CA GLY A 282 -14.87 2.43 -0.23
C GLY A 282 -15.87 1.54 0.50
N ILE A 283 -16.28 0.41 -0.08
CA ILE A 283 -17.06 -0.60 0.63
C ILE A 283 -16.15 -1.44 1.54
N LEU A 284 -16.65 -1.77 2.74
CA LEU A 284 -15.95 -2.61 3.70
C LEU A 284 -16.58 -4.01 3.71
N GLU A 285 -15.86 -5.01 4.22
CA GLU A 285 -16.40 -6.37 4.34
C GLU A 285 -17.67 -6.40 5.21
N THR A 286 -17.66 -5.68 6.32
CA THR A 286 -18.83 -5.52 7.20
C THR A 286 -20.04 -4.92 6.46
N HIS A 287 -19.80 -3.98 5.54
CA HIS A 287 -20.86 -3.40 4.72
C HIS A 287 -21.44 -4.44 3.75
N MET A 288 -20.58 -5.23 3.10
CA MET A 288 -21.01 -6.28 2.18
C MET A 288 -21.83 -7.35 2.87
N GLU A 289 -21.41 -7.78 4.07
CA GLU A 289 -22.13 -8.79 4.85
C GLU A 289 -23.50 -8.29 5.30
N ALA A 290 -23.59 -7.05 5.79
CA ALA A 290 -24.85 -6.41 6.15
C ALA A 290 -25.79 -6.27 4.93
N LEU A 291 -25.28 -5.75 3.80
CA LEU A 291 -26.07 -5.60 2.57
C LEU A 291 -26.62 -6.94 2.07
N LYS A 292 -25.80 -8.00 2.06
CA LYS A 292 -26.23 -9.35 1.70
C LYS A 292 -27.31 -9.86 2.65
N GLY A 293 -27.19 -9.58 3.95
CA GLY A 293 -28.21 -9.88 4.95
C GLY A 293 -29.55 -9.21 4.67
N TYR A 294 -29.55 -8.05 3.99
CA TYR A 294 -30.75 -7.32 3.58
C TYR A 294 -31.23 -7.65 2.15
N GLY A 295 -30.65 -8.65 1.48
CA GLY A 295 -31.03 -9.05 0.11
C GLY A 295 -30.30 -8.32 -1.02
N ILE A 296 -29.31 -7.49 -0.69
CA ILE A 296 -28.49 -6.76 -1.66
C ILE A 296 -27.15 -7.48 -1.82
N ASP A 297 -26.98 -8.21 -2.92
CA ASP A 297 -25.82 -9.09 -3.17
C ASP A 297 -24.90 -8.62 -4.32
N CYS A 298 -25.33 -7.62 -5.10
CA CYS A 298 -24.58 -7.04 -6.22
C CYS A 298 -24.68 -5.51 -6.28
N VAL A 299 -23.78 -4.85 -7.01
CA VAL A 299 -23.77 -3.37 -7.11
C VAL A 299 -25.04 -2.85 -7.77
N THR A 300 -25.55 -3.54 -8.79
CA THR A 300 -26.78 -3.15 -9.49
C THR A 300 -27.99 -3.14 -8.57
N LYS A 301 -28.16 -4.15 -7.70
CA LYS A 301 -29.25 -4.16 -6.72
C LYS A 301 -29.14 -2.98 -5.75
N LEU A 302 -27.93 -2.63 -5.31
CA LEU A 302 -27.73 -1.45 -4.47
C LEU A 302 -28.07 -0.16 -5.22
N ALA A 303 -27.66 -0.03 -6.48
CA ALA A 303 -27.94 1.15 -7.30
C ALA A 303 -29.45 1.33 -7.55
N LEU A 304 -30.17 0.23 -7.80
CA LEU A 304 -31.62 0.19 -8.03
C LEU A 304 -32.46 0.33 -6.77
N LEU A 305 -31.87 0.21 -5.57
CA LEU A 305 -32.59 0.37 -4.31
C LEU A 305 -33.27 1.74 -4.26
N PRO A 306 -34.61 1.82 -4.06
CA PRO A 306 -35.30 3.10 -4.00
C PRO A 306 -34.83 3.95 -2.83
N LYS A 307 -34.77 5.27 -3.03
CA LYS A 307 -34.30 6.20 -1.98
C LYS A 307 -35.16 6.17 -0.73
N GLU A 308 -36.44 5.79 -0.84
CA GLU A 308 -37.36 5.64 0.28
C GLU A 308 -36.99 4.46 1.20
N CYS A 309 -36.18 3.51 0.72
CA CYS A 309 -35.70 2.38 1.51
C CYS A 309 -34.50 2.75 2.40
N ILE A 310 -33.86 3.89 2.13
CA ILE A 310 -32.68 4.35 2.87
C ILE A 310 -33.14 5.10 4.14
N PRO A 311 -32.75 4.64 5.35
CA PRO A 311 -33.13 5.31 6.59
C PRO A 311 -32.60 6.74 6.65
N ASN A 312 -33.39 7.68 7.17
CA ASN A 312 -33.00 9.09 7.34
C ASN A 312 -32.51 9.78 6.04
N PHE A 313 -32.97 9.33 4.86
CA PHE A 313 -32.59 9.95 3.60
C PHE A 313 -33.06 11.40 3.53
N GLU A 314 -32.14 12.31 3.25
CA GLU A 314 -32.41 13.70 2.94
C GLU A 314 -32.21 13.94 1.44
N GLU A 315 -33.04 14.77 0.81
CA GLU A 315 -32.96 15.05 -0.63
C GLU A 315 -31.60 15.63 -1.07
N LYS A 316 -30.87 16.26 -0.14
CA LYS A 316 -29.51 16.76 -0.37
C LYS A 316 -28.53 15.64 -0.76
N TYR A 317 -28.87 14.38 -0.47
CA TYR A 317 -28.02 13.23 -0.73
C TYR A 317 -28.25 12.56 -2.09
N ASP A 318 -29.33 12.91 -2.80
CA ASP A 318 -29.63 12.32 -4.11
C ASP A 318 -28.60 12.71 -5.17
N LEU A 319 -28.63 12.02 -6.31
CA LEU A 319 -27.90 12.45 -7.50
C LEU A 319 -28.47 13.77 -8.02
N ARG A 320 -27.60 14.65 -8.49
CA ARG A 320 -27.99 15.96 -9.03
C ARG A 320 -27.84 16.01 -10.55
N ASP A 321 -28.65 16.88 -11.17
CA ASP A 321 -28.52 17.30 -12.56
C ASP A 321 -28.43 16.11 -13.55
N GLU A 322 -27.49 16.16 -14.48
CA GLU A 322 -27.28 15.15 -15.52
C GLU A 322 -27.01 13.73 -14.98
N ASN A 323 -26.47 13.60 -13.76
CA ASN A 323 -26.21 12.28 -13.16
C ASN A 323 -27.50 11.50 -12.92
N LEU A 324 -28.56 12.20 -12.51
CA LEU A 324 -29.87 11.57 -12.27
C LEU A 324 -30.52 11.16 -13.59
N ASP A 325 -30.45 12.01 -14.61
CA ASP A 325 -30.99 11.72 -15.94
C ASP A 325 -30.29 10.50 -16.56
N HIS A 326 -28.95 10.45 -16.51
CA HIS A 326 -28.17 9.30 -16.97
C HIS A 326 -28.52 8.02 -16.22
N PHE A 327 -28.72 8.08 -14.89
CA PHE A 327 -29.11 6.91 -14.12
C PHE A 327 -30.52 6.42 -14.50
N GLN A 328 -31.47 7.34 -14.68
CA GLN A 328 -32.85 7.00 -15.04
C GLN A 328 -32.95 6.30 -16.39
N GLU A 329 -32.12 6.68 -17.37
CA GLU A 329 -32.03 6.00 -18.66
C GLU A 329 -31.55 4.54 -18.55
N LEU A 330 -30.84 4.18 -17.47
CA LEU A 330 -30.27 2.86 -17.28
C LEU A 330 -31.18 1.90 -16.51
N VAL A 331 -32.19 2.41 -15.78
CA VAL A 331 -33.02 1.60 -14.88
C VAL A 331 -33.58 0.33 -15.55
N GLU A 332 -34.21 0.46 -16.73
CA GLU A 332 -34.79 -0.68 -17.44
C GLU A 332 -33.72 -1.69 -17.90
N ILE A 333 -32.53 -1.21 -18.28
CA ILE A 333 -31.40 -2.07 -18.67
C ILE A 333 -30.91 -2.86 -17.45
N LEU A 334 -30.80 -2.20 -16.30
CA LEU A 334 -30.32 -2.78 -15.06
C LEU A 334 -31.28 -3.83 -14.49
N GLU A 335 -32.59 -3.57 -14.50
CA GLU A 335 -33.61 -4.55 -14.10
C GLU A 335 -33.53 -5.82 -14.97
N ASN A 336 -33.38 -5.66 -16.29
CA ASN A 336 -33.21 -6.78 -17.20
C ASN A 336 -31.92 -7.56 -16.94
N ARG A 337 -30.85 -6.88 -16.51
CA ARG A 337 -29.53 -7.50 -16.28
C ARG A 337 -29.49 -8.36 -15.02
N VAL A 338 -30.13 -7.90 -13.94
CA VAL A 338 -30.23 -8.67 -12.69
C VAL A 338 -31.42 -9.64 -12.72
N GLY A 339 -32.41 -9.38 -13.58
CA GLY A 339 -33.61 -10.21 -13.72
C GLY A 339 -34.63 -10.02 -12.58
N VAL A 340 -34.57 -8.89 -11.88
CA VAL A 340 -35.51 -8.50 -10.80
C VAL A 340 -35.93 -7.05 -10.96
N THR A 341 -37.17 -6.72 -10.60
CA THR A 341 -37.66 -5.34 -10.67
C THR A 341 -37.34 -4.55 -9.40
N ILE A 342 -37.40 -3.22 -9.49
CA ILE A 342 -37.25 -2.32 -8.35
C ILE A 342 -38.25 -2.67 -7.24
N GLU A 343 -39.50 -3.02 -7.56
CA GLU A 343 -40.51 -3.42 -6.58
C GLU A 343 -40.16 -4.72 -5.87
N GLU A 344 -39.55 -5.68 -6.57
CA GLU A 344 -39.09 -6.95 -5.99
C GLU A 344 -37.91 -6.71 -5.03
N ILE A 345 -36.92 -5.91 -5.44
CA ILE A 345 -35.79 -5.49 -4.58
C ILE A 345 -36.32 -4.79 -3.32
N LYS A 346 -37.26 -3.85 -3.49
CA LYS A 346 -37.89 -3.14 -2.37
C LYS A 346 -38.61 -4.10 -1.42
N SER A 347 -39.40 -5.02 -1.97
CA SER A 347 -40.15 -5.98 -1.15
C SER A 347 -39.22 -6.93 -0.37
N GLU A 348 -38.11 -7.35 -0.98
CA GLU A 348 -37.10 -8.17 -0.31
C GLU A 348 -36.40 -7.40 0.81
N TRP A 349 -35.99 -6.15 0.53
CA TRP A 349 -35.41 -5.25 1.53
C TRP A 349 -36.34 -5.03 2.72
N GLU A 350 -37.60 -4.65 2.49
CA GLU A 350 -38.59 -4.41 3.54
C GLU A 350 -38.90 -5.66 4.37
N SER A 351 -38.73 -6.86 3.79
CA SER A 351 -38.93 -8.13 4.49
C SER A 351 -37.76 -8.52 5.39
N ASN A 352 -36.54 -8.10 5.02
CA ASN A 352 -35.30 -8.48 5.70
C ASN A 352 -34.80 -7.40 6.68
N VAL A 353 -35.14 -6.13 6.45
CA VAL A 353 -34.61 -5.01 7.25
C VAL A 353 -35.36 -4.87 8.58
N ASP A 354 -34.61 -4.88 9.68
CA ASP A 354 -35.09 -4.44 11.00
C ASP A 354 -34.46 -3.10 11.34
N LEU A 355 -35.22 -2.01 11.16
CA LEU A 355 -34.74 -0.65 11.46
C LEU A 355 -34.35 -0.45 12.93
N GLY A 356 -34.84 -1.29 13.86
CA GLY A 356 -34.44 -1.27 15.26
C GLY A 356 -33.08 -1.92 15.52
N ARG A 357 -32.53 -2.67 14.56
CA ARG A 357 -31.25 -3.38 14.61
C ARG A 357 -30.43 -3.17 13.33
N PHE A 358 -30.59 -2.01 12.71
CA PHE A 358 -29.90 -1.70 11.47
C PHE A 358 -28.39 -1.63 11.71
N GLU A 359 -27.63 -2.50 11.04
CA GLU A 359 -26.20 -2.72 11.32
C GLU A 359 -25.30 -1.68 10.63
N LEU A 360 -25.80 -1.04 9.58
CA LEU A 360 -25.11 -0.01 8.81
C LEU A 360 -25.46 1.38 9.34
N ASP A 361 -24.51 2.30 9.38
CA ASP A 361 -24.88 3.69 9.63
C ASP A 361 -25.61 4.26 8.38
N PRO A 362 -26.70 5.03 8.56
CA PRO A 362 -27.50 5.51 7.43
C PRO A 362 -26.72 6.37 6.42
N TYR A 363 -25.69 7.10 6.89
CA TYR A 363 -24.86 7.92 6.02
C TYR A 363 -23.96 7.06 5.12
N SER A 364 -23.34 6.00 5.64
CA SER A 364 -22.55 5.04 4.86
C SER A 364 -23.41 4.32 3.84
N LEU A 365 -24.62 3.88 4.19
CA LEU A 365 -25.53 3.29 3.19
C LEU A 365 -25.81 4.29 2.06
N THR A 366 -26.11 5.55 2.40
CA THR A 366 -26.37 6.60 1.42
C THR A 366 -25.15 6.86 0.52
N ARG A 367 -23.94 6.89 1.10
CA ARG A 367 -22.68 7.06 0.38
C ARG A 367 -22.42 5.91 -0.59
N LEU A 368 -22.58 4.66 -0.14
CA LEU A 368 -22.39 3.46 -0.97
C LEU A 368 -23.44 3.35 -2.08
N TRP A 369 -24.69 3.70 -1.77
CA TRP A 369 -25.78 3.76 -2.74
C TRP A 369 -25.49 4.75 -3.86
N ARG A 370 -25.05 5.97 -3.50
CA ARG A 370 -24.68 7.00 -4.48
C ARG A 370 -23.49 6.54 -5.33
N GLN A 371 -22.49 5.93 -4.69
CA GLN A 371 -21.31 5.39 -5.35
C GLN A 371 -21.68 4.29 -6.36
N ALA A 372 -22.55 3.36 -5.96
CA ALA A 372 -23.04 2.28 -6.81
C ALA A 372 -23.72 2.82 -8.08
N ARG A 373 -24.54 3.88 -7.95
CA ARG A 373 -25.18 4.51 -9.12
C ARG A 373 -24.17 5.15 -10.08
N LEU A 374 -23.21 5.92 -9.57
CA LEU A 374 -22.18 6.54 -10.41
C LEU A 374 -21.31 5.51 -11.13
N GLN A 375 -20.87 4.46 -10.43
CA GLN A 375 -20.08 3.39 -11.03
C GLN A 375 -20.89 2.57 -12.04
N THR A 376 -22.20 2.41 -11.80
CA THR A 376 -23.09 1.76 -12.75
C THR A 376 -23.27 2.61 -14.01
N ILE A 377 -23.37 3.93 -13.89
CA ILE A 377 -23.39 4.81 -15.07
C ILE A 377 -22.13 4.61 -15.90
N LYS A 378 -20.94 4.70 -15.29
CA LYS A 378 -19.68 4.44 -15.98
C LYS A 378 -19.70 3.08 -16.67
N ARG A 379 -20.01 2.01 -15.93
CA ARG A 379 -19.98 0.65 -16.45
C ARG A 379 -20.89 0.44 -17.66
N GLU A 380 -22.10 1.01 -17.65
CA GLU A 380 -23.12 0.72 -18.66
C GLU A 380 -23.12 1.72 -19.83
N THR A 381 -22.25 2.73 -19.85
CA THR A 381 -22.26 3.81 -20.87
C THR A 381 -21.07 3.81 -21.82
N ALA A 382 -20.26 2.75 -21.83
CA ALA A 382 -19.21 2.58 -22.84
C ALA A 382 -19.80 2.46 -24.25
N LEU A 383 -19.00 2.77 -25.27
CA LEU A 383 -19.46 2.82 -26.66
C LEU A 383 -18.73 1.78 -27.51
N CYS A 384 -19.50 0.97 -28.25
CA CYS A 384 -18.93 0.03 -29.20
C CYS A 384 -18.12 0.80 -30.28
N PRO A 385 -16.85 0.44 -30.53
CA PRO A 385 -16.00 1.19 -31.47
C PRO A 385 -16.48 1.07 -32.92
N SER A 386 -17.24 0.01 -33.24
CA SER A 386 -17.69 -0.31 -34.58
C SER A 386 -19.02 0.37 -34.94
N CYS A 387 -20.02 0.32 -34.03
CA CYS A 387 -21.36 0.85 -34.30
C CYS A 387 -21.78 2.06 -33.44
N GLY A 388 -20.99 2.43 -32.44
CA GLY A 388 -21.29 3.52 -31.51
C GLY A 388 -22.47 3.24 -30.56
N GLN A 389 -22.97 2.01 -30.50
CA GLN A 389 -24.03 1.65 -29.57
C GLN A 389 -23.48 1.49 -28.14
N ARG A 390 -24.31 1.87 -27.16
CA ARG A 390 -24.04 1.67 -25.74
C ARG A 390 -23.83 0.18 -25.42
N VAL A 391 -22.74 -0.12 -24.72
CA VAL A 391 -22.33 -1.45 -24.28
C VAL A 391 -21.79 -1.35 -22.86
N ALA A 392 -21.85 -2.45 -22.11
CA ALA A 392 -21.20 -2.46 -20.80
C ALA A 392 -19.68 -2.67 -20.91
N GLU A 393 -18.91 -2.14 -19.96
CA GLU A 393 -17.49 -2.46 -19.83
C GLU A 393 -17.26 -3.98 -19.65
N THR A 394 -18.24 -4.69 -19.07
CA THR A 394 -18.16 -6.14 -18.85
C THR A 394 -18.64 -6.98 -20.04
N ASP A 395 -19.18 -6.37 -21.09
CA ASP A 395 -19.66 -7.12 -22.25
C ASP A 395 -18.47 -7.62 -23.09
N SER A 396 -18.48 -8.91 -23.42
CA SER A 396 -17.48 -9.52 -24.31
C SER A 396 -17.78 -9.30 -25.79
N GLN A 397 -19.04 -8.98 -26.13
CA GLN A 397 -19.50 -8.78 -27.49
C GLN A 397 -20.60 -7.73 -27.53
N CYS A 398 -20.63 -6.94 -28.61
CA CYS A 398 -21.69 -5.97 -28.83
C CYS A 398 -23.05 -6.67 -28.97
N GLN A 399 -24.02 -6.25 -28.14
CA GLN A 399 -25.37 -6.82 -28.12
C GLN A 399 -26.21 -6.45 -29.35
N ASN A 400 -25.73 -5.52 -30.20
CA ASN A 400 -26.39 -5.21 -31.46
C ASN A 400 -26.27 -6.38 -32.44
N GLU A 401 -27.40 -6.98 -32.80
CA GLU A 401 -27.46 -8.13 -33.72
C GLU A 401 -26.79 -7.89 -35.08
N ALA A 402 -26.75 -6.64 -35.55
CA ALA A 402 -26.15 -6.26 -36.82
C ALA A 402 -24.63 -6.01 -36.74
N CYS A 403 -24.10 -5.75 -35.54
CA CYS A 403 -22.68 -5.44 -35.32
C CYS A 403 -21.94 -6.67 -34.82
N LYS A 404 -22.33 -7.21 -33.65
CA LYS A 404 -21.69 -8.36 -32.98
C LYS A 404 -20.16 -8.28 -32.89
N GLU A 405 -19.61 -7.07 -32.88
CA GLU A 405 -18.18 -6.83 -32.70
C GLU A 405 -17.71 -7.45 -31.39
N GLU A 406 -16.57 -8.14 -31.43
CA GLU A 406 -15.91 -8.60 -30.20
C GLU A 406 -15.33 -7.38 -29.48
N LEU A 407 -15.72 -7.20 -28.22
CA LEU A 407 -15.34 -6.05 -27.42
C LEU A 407 -14.09 -6.33 -26.59
N ILE A 408 -13.72 -7.60 -26.45
CA ILE A 408 -12.47 -8.02 -25.81
C ILE A 408 -11.52 -8.42 -26.93
N VAL A 409 -10.45 -7.65 -27.10
CA VAL A 409 -9.43 -7.90 -28.12
C VAL A 409 -8.22 -8.49 -27.43
N GLU A 410 -7.74 -9.62 -27.96
CA GLU A 410 -6.46 -10.19 -27.57
C GLU A 410 -5.34 -9.41 -28.28
N LYS A 411 -4.53 -8.71 -27.48
CA LYS A 411 -3.33 -8.01 -27.94
C LYS A 411 -2.10 -8.76 -27.49
N THR A 412 -1.02 -8.55 -28.22
CA THR A 412 0.31 -9.04 -27.85
C THR A 412 1.19 -7.84 -27.58
N ASP A 413 1.81 -7.78 -26.41
CA ASP A 413 2.78 -6.73 -26.10
C ASP A 413 4.10 -6.92 -26.87
N GLU A 414 5.02 -5.96 -26.73
CA GLU A 414 6.35 -5.99 -27.36
C GLU A 414 7.22 -7.19 -26.92
N ASN A 415 6.88 -7.81 -25.79
CA ASN A 415 7.54 -8.99 -25.24
C ASN A 415 6.89 -10.32 -25.68
N GLY A 416 5.86 -10.27 -26.53
CA GLY A 416 5.17 -11.46 -27.04
C GLY A 416 4.09 -12.01 -26.10
N LYS A 417 3.69 -11.28 -25.06
CA LYS A 417 2.66 -11.70 -24.10
C LYS A 417 1.27 -11.30 -24.56
N GLU A 418 0.37 -12.28 -24.58
CA GLU A 418 -1.04 -12.07 -24.88
C GLU A 418 -1.77 -11.47 -23.67
N TYR A 419 -2.47 -10.36 -23.86
CA TYR A 419 -3.34 -9.74 -22.86
C TYR A 419 -4.67 -9.34 -23.50
N LYS A 420 -5.71 -9.23 -22.68
CA LYS A 420 -7.06 -8.84 -23.11
C LYS A 420 -7.27 -7.37 -22.84
N GLU A 421 -7.66 -6.63 -23.87
CA GLU A 421 -8.00 -5.20 -23.78
C GLU A 421 -9.47 -4.98 -24.17
N GLN A 422 -10.11 -4.04 -23.50
CA GLN A 422 -11.48 -3.60 -23.83
C GLN A 422 -11.44 -2.60 -24.99
N ALA A 423 -11.99 -2.98 -26.13
CA ALA A 423 -12.01 -2.16 -27.35
C ALA A 423 -13.01 -0.99 -27.30
N GLN A 424 -13.99 -1.06 -26.39
CA GLN A 424 -15.03 -0.05 -26.18
C GLN A 424 -14.57 1.19 -25.40
N GLY A 425 -13.34 1.16 -24.87
CA GLY A 425 -12.84 2.21 -23.97
C GLY A 425 -13.63 2.28 -22.66
N GLU A 426 -13.42 3.35 -21.90
CA GLU A 426 -14.17 3.59 -20.66
C GLU A 426 -15.53 4.23 -20.95
N GLY A 427 -16.52 3.90 -20.13
CA GLY A 427 -17.81 4.60 -20.17
C GLY A 427 -17.76 5.99 -19.56
N LEU A 428 -18.91 6.66 -19.53
CA LEU A 428 -19.03 8.04 -19.08
C LEU A 428 -18.67 8.17 -17.60
N VAL A 429 -17.55 8.82 -17.32
CA VAL A 429 -17.12 9.13 -15.96
C VAL A 429 -17.82 10.40 -15.51
N LEU A 430 -18.58 10.29 -14.42
CA LEU A 430 -19.31 11.41 -13.82
C LEU A 430 -18.85 11.69 -12.39
N ALA A 431 -18.93 12.96 -12.01
CA ALA A 431 -18.75 13.42 -10.64
C ALA A 431 -20.09 13.93 -10.08
N ASN A 432 -20.46 13.48 -8.89
CA ASN A 432 -21.54 14.06 -8.12
C ASN A 432 -20.99 14.94 -7.00
N PHE A 433 -20.97 16.25 -7.24
CA PHE A 433 -20.66 17.22 -6.21
C PHE A 433 -21.73 17.23 -5.12
N PHE A 434 -21.32 17.36 -3.87
CA PHE A 434 -22.21 17.47 -2.73
C PHE A 434 -22.92 18.84 -2.71
N SER A 435 -24.05 18.91 -2.02
CA SER A 435 -24.71 20.19 -1.79
C SER A 435 -23.88 21.08 -0.85
N LYS A 436 -24.10 22.41 -0.89
CA LYS A 436 -23.48 23.35 0.09
C LYS A 436 -23.78 22.95 1.53
N LYS A 437 -24.99 22.43 1.79
CA LYS A 437 -25.41 21.99 3.13
C LYS A 437 -24.61 20.76 3.56
N GLU A 438 -24.52 19.74 2.71
CA GLU A 438 -23.77 18.51 2.98
C GLU A 438 -22.27 18.79 3.20
N MET A 439 -21.65 19.62 2.36
CA MET A 439 -20.24 20.01 2.57
C MET A 439 -20.03 20.75 3.90
N ARG A 440 -20.93 21.68 4.26
CA ARG A 440 -20.83 22.40 5.55
C ARG A 440 -20.99 21.47 6.74
N GLU A 441 -21.94 20.56 6.71
CA GLU A 441 -22.14 19.56 7.77
C GLU A 441 -20.92 18.64 7.89
N LYS A 442 -20.34 18.21 6.76
CA LYS A 442 -19.13 17.38 6.74
C LYS A 442 -17.94 18.13 7.36
N MET A 443 -17.75 19.40 7.02
CA MET A 443 -16.68 20.22 7.62
C MET A 443 -16.96 20.54 9.08
N GLN A 444 -18.22 20.77 9.46
CA GLN A 444 -18.61 20.99 10.85
C GLN A 444 -18.39 19.74 11.71
N ALA A 445 -18.68 18.54 11.20
CA ALA A 445 -18.39 17.29 11.92
C ALA A 445 -16.88 17.13 12.19
N ARG A 446 -16.01 17.57 11.27
CA ARG A 446 -14.56 17.58 11.50
C ARG A 446 -14.13 18.46 12.67
N THR A 447 -14.87 19.52 13.01
CA THR A 447 -14.58 20.37 14.18
C THR A 447 -14.69 19.64 15.51
N GLU A 448 -15.37 18.48 15.55
CA GLU A 448 -15.49 17.66 16.76
C GLU A 448 -14.18 16.95 17.12
N ASN A 449 -13.31 16.72 16.12
CA ASN A 449 -11.99 16.16 16.30
C ASN A 449 -10.98 17.27 16.69
N PRO A 450 -10.44 17.25 17.92
CA PRO A 450 -9.52 18.28 18.38
C PRO A 450 -8.22 18.36 17.57
N ASP A 451 -7.80 17.24 16.95
CA ASP A 451 -6.55 17.14 16.19
C ASP A 451 -6.66 17.69 14.77
N THR A 452 -7.87 18.01 14.30
CA THR A 452 -8.05 18.66 13.00
C THR A 452 -7.58 20.10 13.10
N ALA A 453 -6.65 20.54 12.25
CA ALA A 453 -6.17 21.91 12.19
C ALA A 453 -7.18 22.84 11.51
N ASP A 454 -7.14 24.15 11.79
CA ASP A 454 -8.12 25.11 11.22
C ASP A 454 -8.07 25.17 9.69
N TRP A 455 -6.88 25.07 9.10
CA TRP A 455 -6.72 25.03 7.63
C TRP A 455 -7.35 23.78 7.01
N GLN A 456 -7.44 22.66 7.74
CA GLN A 456 -8.10 21.43 7.26
C GLN A 456 -9.62 21.56 7.17
N LEU A 457 -10.20 22.53 7.88
CA LEU A 457 -11.62 22.86 7.78
C LEU A 457 -11.93 23.65 6.50
N GLU A 458 -10.89 24.22 5.86
CA GLU A 458 -10.98 24.89 4.57
C GLU A 458 -10.76 23.94 3.37
N GLU A 459 -10.46 22.65 3.60
CA GLU A 459 -10.30 21.61 2.57
C GLU A 459 -11.64 21.18 1.95
N SER A 460 -12.40 22.11 1.42
CA SER A 460 -13.62 21.82 0.66
C SER A 460 -13.78 22.82 -0.47
N LEU A 461 -14.58 22.45 -1.46
CA LEU A 461 -14.86 23.28 -2.63
C LEU A 461 -15.41 24.66 -2.25
N LEU A 462 -16.11 24.74 -1.12
CA LEU A 462 -16.66 26.01 -0.61
C LEU A 462 -15.58 27.04 -0.28
N HIS A 463 -14.39 26.61 0.13
CA HIS A 463 -13.29 27.46 0.59
C HIS A 463 -12.05 27.39 -0.29
N LEU A 464 -12.08 26.60 -1.37
CA LEU A 464 -11.01 26.52 -2.36
C LEU A 464 -10.61 27.94 -2.84
N PRO A 465 -9.36 28.38 -2.69
CA PRO A 465 -8.99 29.73 -3.09
C PRO A 465 -9.17 29.96 -4.61
N GLU A 466 -9.44 31.20 -5.01
CA GLU A 466 -9.43 31.55 -6.45
C GLU A 466 -8.01 31.42 -7.01
N MET A 467 -7.89 31.09 -8.31
CA MET A 467 -6.59 31.09 -8.98
C MET A 467 -5.97 32.49 -8.98
N ASN A 468 -4.67 32.54 -8.70
CA ASN A 468 -3.84 33.73 -8.76
C ASN A 468 -2.62 33.51 -9.65
N ASP A 469 -2.17 34.57 -10.33
CA ASP A 469 -0.95 34.54 -11.15
C ASP A 469 0.32 34.28 -10.32
N SER A 470 0.25 34.48 -9.01
CA SER A 470 1.36 34.23 -8.09
C SER A 470 1.44 32.78 -7.63
N ASP A 471 0.37 31.99 -7.85
CA ASP A 471 0.25 30.61 -7.36
C ASP A 471 1.34 29.68 -7.91
N ILE A 472 1.58 28.61 -7.15
CA ILE A 472 2.49 27.53 -7.50
C ILE A 472 1.70 26.23 -7.51
N TYR A 473 1.91 25.40 -8.52
CA TYR A 473 1.48 24.00 -8.52
C TYR A 473 2.74 23.16 -8.51
N LEU A 474 2.81 22.16 -7.64
CA LEU A 474 4.00 21.33 -7.48
C LEU A 474 3.65 19.85 -7.41
N ASP A 475 4.63 19.05 -7.78
CA ASP A 475 4.65 17.60 -7.66
C ASP A 475 6.11 17.14 -7.52
N PHE A 476 6.36 16.07 -6.76
CA PHE A 476 7.71 15.53 -6.58
C PHE A 476 7.75 14.05 -6.96
N GLU A 477 8.92 13.61 -7.43
CA GLU A 477 9.20 12.20 -7.67
C GLU A 477 10.30 11.72 -6.73
N GLY A 478 10.09 10.57 -6.14
CA GLY A 478 11.08 9.92 -5.29
C GLY A 478 11.26 8.44 -5.59
N HIS A 479 12.24 7.85 -4.93
CA HIS A 479 12.50 6.43 -4.96
C HIS A 479 12.59 5.87 -3.53
N PRO A 480 11.62 5.02 -3.11
CA PRO A 480 11.57 4.47 -1.76
C PRO A 480 12.68 3.53 -1.41
N PHE A 481 13.31 2.92 -2.40
CA PHE A 481 14.38 1.93 -2.23
C PHE A 481 15.62 2.32 -3.03
N TRP A 482 15.89 3.62 -3.19
CA TRP A 482 17.04 4.12 -3.95
C TRP A 482 18.32 3.39 -3.56
N THR A 483 18.62 3.34 -2.27
CA THR A 483 19.48 2.33 -1.69
C THR A 483 18.69 1.48 -0.69
N ILE A 484 19.31 0.44 -0.15
CA ILE A 484 18.70 -0.37 0.90
C ILE A 484 18.50 0.49 2.15
N GLU A 485 19.52 1.29 2.49
CA GLU A 485 19.52 2.16 3.65
C GLU A 485 18.70 3.46 3.47
N GLU A 486 18.61 4.00 2.26
CA GLU A 486 18.13 5.37 2.00
C GLU A 486 17.08 5.45 0.89
N ASP A 487 16.05 6.27 1.12
CA ASP A 487 15.16 6.78 0.08
C ASP A 487 15.76 8.05 -0.53
N ILE A 488 15.13 8.59 -1.57
CA ILE A 488 15.47 9.92 -2.08
C ILE A 488 14.26 10.52 -2.80
N ILE A 489 13.97 11.79 -2.57
CA ILE A 489 13.21 12.60 -3.52
C ILE A 489 14.20 13.13 -4.55
N PHE A 490 14.10 12.68 -5.79
CA PHE A 490 15.10 12.98 -6.81
C PHE A 490 14.70 14.12 -7.75
N LEU A 491 13.41 14.41 -7.89
CA LEU A 491 12.90 15.49 -8.73
C LEU A 491 11.85 16.31 -7.96
N PHE A 492 12.06 17.62 -7.92
CA PHE A 492 11.09 18.57 -7.39
C PHE A 492 10.57 19.44 -8.53
N GLY A 493 9.42 19.12 -9.11
CA GLY A 493 8.84 19.88 -10.20
C GLY A 493 7.73 20.81 -9.75
N TYR A 494 7.62 21.96 -10.39
CA TYR A 494 6.58 22.93 -10.13
C TYR A 494 6.41 23.89 -11.31
N ILE A 495 5.20 24.44 -11.47
CA ILE A 495 4.93 25.52 -12.43
C ILE A 495 4.70 26.82 -11.69
N VAL A 496 5.21 27.90 -12.27
CA VAL A 496 4.93 29.27 -11.83
C VAL A 496 4.59 30.12 -13.04
N LYS A 497 3.76 31.14 -12.84
CA LYS A 497 3.47 32.10 -13.91
C LYS A 497 4.54 33.19 -13.92
N GLU A 498 5.22 33.36 -15.05
CA GLU A 498 6.18 34.44 -15.30
C GLU A 498 5.91 35.07 -16.67
N GLU A 499 6.00 36.41 -16.74
CA GLU A 499 5.71 37.20 -17.96
C GLU A 499 4.34 36.91 -18.63
N GLY A 500 3.40 36.31 -17.89
CA GLY A 500 2.05 35.98 -18.37
C GLY A 500 1.88 34.52 -18.79
N GLU A 501 2.95 33.73 -18.85
CA GLU A 501 2.94 32.33 -19.24
C GLU A 501 3.28 31.43 -18.05
N TRP A 502 2.71 30.22 -18.01
CA TRP A 502 3.08 29.21 -17.01
C TRP A 502 4.36 28.51 -17.48
N GLU A 503 5.41 28.56 -16.65
CA GLU A 503 6.70 27.93 -16.90
C GLU A 503 6.92 26.77 -15.92
N TYR A 504 7.23 25.59 -16.47
CA TYR A 504 7.68 24.44 -15.70
C TYR A 504 9.13 24.62 -15.26
N ARG A 505 9.36 24.45 -13.96
CA ARG A 505 10.66 24.50 -13.31
C ARG A 505 10.85 23.24 -12.50
N TYR A 506 12.10 22.85 -12.33
CA TYR A 506 12.44 21.67 -11.57
C TYR A 506 13.79 21.81 -10.89
N LEU A 507 13.95 21.11 -9.77
CA LEU A 507 15.21 20.92 -9.07
C LEU A 507 15.49 19.43 -8.97
N GLU A 508 16.75 19.03 -9.16
CA GLU A 508 17.16 17.64 -9.08
C GLU A 508 18.15 17.40 -7.95
N SER A 509 18.03 16.24 -7.31
CA SER A 509 18.91 15.80 -6.22
C SER A 509 20.20 15.14 -6.72
N HIS A 510 20.67 15.53 -7.92
CA HIS A 510 21.90 15.08 -8.54
C HIS A 510 23.07 16.03 -8.24
N ASP A 511 24.27 15.49 -8.05
CA ASP A 511 25.51 16.25 -7.98
C ASP A 511 26.00 16.66 -9.39
N ASP A 512 27.16 17.34 -9.46
CA ASP A 512 27.75 17.81 -10.72
C ASP A 512 28.12 16.67 -11.69
N GLU A 513 28.18 15.43 -11.22
CA GLU A 513 28.46 14.21 -11.99
C GLU A 513 27.17 13.44 -12.37
N GLY A 514 25.99 13.99 -12.02
CA GLY A 514 24.70 13.39 -12.28
C GLY A 514 24.30 12.30 -11.27
N ASN A 515 25.07 12.11 -10.19
CA ASN A 515 24.80 11.08 -9.19
C ASN A 515 23.84 11.59 -8.11
N PRO A 516 22.81 10.83 -7.73
CA PRO A 516 21.92 11.21 -6.64
C PRO A 516 22.62 11.25 -5.27
N SER A 517 22.18 12.18 -4.41
CA SER A 517 22.68 12.27 -3.03
C SER A 517 21.66 12.90 -2.08
N LYS A 518 21.57 12.36 -0.84
CA LYS A 518 20.80 12.99 0.25
C LYS A 518 21.23 14.41 0.58
N LYS A 519 22.51 14.72 0.37
CA LYS A 519 23.02 16.09 0.56
C LYS A 519 22.41 17.04 -0.47
N MET A 520 22.29 16.60 -1.72
CA MET A 520 21.68 17.41 -2.78
C MET A 520 20.18 17.53 -2.58
N GLU A 521 19.49 16.44 -2.19
CA GLU A 521 18.07 16.48 -1.77
C GLU A 521 17.83 17.57 -0.72
N ALA A 522 18.57 17.53 0.39
CA ALA A 522 18.44 18.53 1.47
C ALA A 522 18.71 19.96 0.98
N GLN A 523 19.66 20.16 0.06
CA GLN A 523 19.94 21.46 -0.53
C GLN A 523 18.79 21.94 -1.44
N ARG A 524 18.19 21.06 -2.26
CA ARG A 524 17.05 21.40 -3.13
C ARG A 524 15.81 21.72 -2.33
N VAL A 525 15.57 20.97 -1.27
CA VAL A 525 14.55 21.22 -0.27
C VAL A 525 14.68 22.63 0.32
N GLU A 526 15.88 23.00 0.78
CA GLU A 526 16.13 24.32 1.35
C GLU A 526 15.92 25.44 0.32
N GLU A 527 16.44 25.25 -0.90
CA GLU A 527 16.26 26.18 -2.03
C GLU A 527 14.78 26.41 -2.33
N LEU A 528 13.99 25.34 -2.41
CA LEU A 528 12.57 25.38 -2.72
C LEU A 528 11.75 26.08 -1.61
N ILE A 529 11.98 25.73 -0.34
CA ILE A 529 11.29 26.34 0.80
C ILE A 529 11.60 27.83 0.89
N ASN A 530 12.87 28.22 0.70
CA ASN A 530 13.27 29.62 0.71
C ASN A 530 12.60 30.39 -0.43
N TYR A 531 12.53 29.80 -1.62
CA TYR A 531 11.83 30.38 -2.76
C TYR A 531 10.33 30.60 -2.47
N PHE A 532 9.63 29.59 -1.95
CA PHE A 532 8.21 29.70 -1.60
C PHE A 532 7.97 30.76 -0.52
N TYR A 533 8.83 30.76 0.51
CA TYR A 533 8.72 31.71 1.61
C TYR A 533 8.93 33.15 1.15
N ASP A 534 9.98 33.41 0.36
CA ASP A 534 10.26 34.75 -0.17
C ASP A 534 9.13 35.22 -1.09
N ARG A 535 8.57 34.31 -1.91
CA ARG A 535 7.46 34.61 -2.80
C ARG A 535 6.18 34.94 -2.05
N VAL A 536 5.81 34.20 -0.99
CA VAL A 536 4.62 34.52 -0.19
C VAL A 536 4.76 35.83 0.59
N GLN A 537 5.98 36.25 0.96
CA GLN A 537 6.19 37.58 1.54
C GLN A 537 5.88 38.70 0.53
N THR A 538 6.17 38.48 -0.75
CA THR A 538 5.88 39.44 -1.84
C THR A 538 4.43 39.37 -2.32
N HIS A 539 3.83 38.18 -2.29
CA HIS A 539 2.49 37.88 -2.77
C HIS A 539 1.71 37.12 -1.67
N PRO A 540 1.17 37.82 -0.64
CA PRO A 540 0.51 37.17 0.49
C PRO A 540 -0.74 36.36 0.14
N GLU A 541 -1.31 36.59 -1.04
CA GLU A 541 -2.46 35.88 -1.58
C GLU A 541 -2.09 34.55 -2.28
N MET A 542 -0.80 34.33 -2.57
CA MET A 542 -0.30 33.13 -3.23
C MET A 542 -0.65 31.87 -2.43
N LYS A 543 -1.02 30.81 -3.16
CA LYS A 543 -1.13 29.45 -2.64
C LYS A 543 -0.20 28.50 -3.37
N VAL A 544 0.12 27.40 -2.68
CA VAL A 544 0.90 26.28 -3.20
C VAL A 544 -0.03 25.07 -3.27
N TYR A 545 -0.43 24.69 -4.47
CA TYR A 545 -1.31 23.55 -4.71
C TYR A 545 -0.47 22.32 -4.98
N HIS A 546 -0.92 21.21 -4.43
CA HIS A 546 -0.44 19.90 -4.79
C HIS A 546 -1.66 18.99 -4.96
N TYR A 547 -1.61 18.12 -5.96
CA TYR A 547 -2.44 16.95 -5.91
C TYR A 547 -1.69 15.96 -5.02
N ASN A 548 -2.39 15.25 -4.15
CA ASN A 548 -1.74 14.21 -3.37
C ASN A 548 -1.38 13.03 -4.29
N HIS A 549 -0.38 13.21 -5.14
CA HIS A 549 0.53 12.20 -5.65
C HIS A 549 1.91 12.76 -5.40
N THR A 550 2.72 11.95 -4.73
CA THR A 550 4.16 12.18 -4.58
C THR A 550 4.76 10.89 -4.00
N GLU A 551 4.41 9.68 -4.46
CA GLU A 551 4.55 8.47 -3.64
C GLU A 551 3.66 8.54 -2.38
N ARG A 552 2.32 8.44 -2.53
CA ARG A 552 1.35 8.17 -1.41
C ARG A 552 1.75 7.00 -0.49
N HIS A 553 2.85 6.32 -0.81
CA HIS A 553 3.34 5.08 -0.29
C HIS A 553 4.85 5.01 -0.01
N LEU A 554 5.68 6.05 -0.25
CA LEU A 554 7.10 6.01 0.17
C LEU A 554 7.22 5.47 1.60
N LEU A 555 6.21 5.84 2.40
CA LEU A 555 5.95 5.37 3.75
C LEU A 555 4.46 5.28 4.12
N ALA A 556 3.54 4.64 3.36
CA ALA A 556 2.30 4.25 4.06
C ALA A 556 2.66 3.35 5.24
N GLN A 557 3.62 2.44 5.02
CA GLN A 557 3.99 1.49 6.05
C GLN A 557 5.37 0.88 5.84
N LEU A 558 6.37 1.55 6.40
CA LEU A 558 7.16 0.87 7.42
C LEU A 558 6.52 0.96 8.82
N SER A 559 5.42 1.71 8.90
CA SER A 559 4.18 1.53 9.71
C SER A 559 4.08 2.36 10.98
N GLY A 560 3.55 3.57 10.90
CA GLY A 560 3.12 4.29 12.11
C GLY A 560 2.81 5.80 12.05
N SER A 561 2.13 6.34 11.03
CA SER A 561 1.47 7.66 11.18
C SER A 561 0.41 7.93 10.11
N GLU A 562 -0.83 8.17 10.54
CA GLU A 562 -2.02 8.40 9.69
C GLU A 562 -2.22 9.88 9.32
N ASN A 563 -1.26 10.51 8.65
CA ASN A 563 -1.51 11.83 8.05
C ASN A 563 -0.58 12.12 6.85
N PRO A 564 -1.08 12.20 5.60
CA PRO A 564 -0.25 12.32 4.39
C PRO A 564 0.61 13.59 4.33
N MET A 565 0.07 14.70 4.84
CA MET A 565 0.78 15.99 4.88
C MET A 565 1.94 15.96 5.90
N LEU A 566 1.85 15.13 6.96
CA LEU A 566 2.93 14.96 7.94
C LEU A 566 4.13 14.17 7.38
N SER A 567 3.99 13.38 6.31
CA SER A 567 5.11 12.58 5.76
C SER A 567 6.02 13.39 4.84
N ILE A 568 5.45 14.28 4.02
CA ILE A 568 6.19 15.30 3.28
C ILE A 568 6.89 16.23 4.28
N LEU A 569 6.20 16.63 5.35
CA LEU A 569 6.78 17.43 6.43
C LEU A 569 7.80 16.69 7.30
N ALA A 570 7.67 15.37 7.42
CA ALA A 570 8.67 14.54 8.07
C ALA A 570 9.92 14.40 7.21
N ALA A 571 9.82 14.30 5.88
CA ALA A 571 10.98 14.39 4.98
C ALA A 571 11.67 15.76 5.10
N PHE A 572 10.87 16.84 5.19
CA PHE A 572 11.38 18.19 5.48
C PHE A 572 11.88 18.40 6.93
N GLY A 573 11.51 17.50 7.86
CA GLY A 573 11.80 17.58 9.30
C GLY A 573 12.91 16.62 9.79
N GLN A 574 13.18 15.51 9.09
CA GLN A 574 14.23 14.54 9.44
C GLN A 574 15.64 15.14 9.33
N TYR A 575 15.81 16.20 8.55
CA TYR A 575 17.08 16.91 8.39
C TYR A 575 17.34 17.98 9.47
N ALA A 576 16.49 18.08 10.50
CA ALA A 576 16.71 18.97 11.66
C ALA A 576 17.07 18.16 12.92
N PRO A 577 18.27 18.31 13.49
CA PRO A 577 18.60 17.68 14.77
C PRO A 577 17.94 18.47 15.91
N SER A 578 16.70 18.15 16.28
CA SER A 578 16.16 18.28 17.66
C SER A 578 14.62 18.16 17.71
N ASN A 579 14.12 17.37 18.66
CA ASN A 579 12.70 17.31 19.09
C ASN A 579 12.27 18.54 19.93
N ASP A 580 12.98 19.66 19.82
CA ASP A 580 12.70 20.85 20.63
C ASP A 580 11.71 21.76 19.88
N GLU A 581 10.51 21.96 20.45
CA GLU A 581 9.47 22.90 19.97
C GLU A 581 10.00 24.33 19.72
N PHE A 582 11.16 24.66 20.30
CA PHE A 582 11.83 25.94 20.16
C PHE A 582 12.41 26.17 18.74
N PHE A 583 12.90 25.12 18.06
CA PHE A 583 13.49 25.24 16.72
C PHE A 583 12.46 25.19 15.60
N GLN A 584 11.30 24.56 15.82
CA GLN A 584 10.21 24.49 14.84
C GLN A 584 9.58 25.86 14.52
N ASN A 585 9.83 26.88 15.35
CA ASN A 585 9.30 28.24 15.19
C ASN A 585 10.37 29.26 14.76
N ASP A 586 11.62 28.85 14.51
CA ASP A 586 12.66 29.77 14.04
C ASP A 586 12.54 30.02 12.54
N LEU A 587 12.03 31.20 12.18
CA LEU A 587 11.86 31.66 10.79
C LEU A 587 13.19 31.84 10.03
N ASN A 588 14.34 31.72 10.68
CA ASN A 588 15.64 31.69 10.01
C ASN A 588 15.98 30.30 9.45
N THR A 589 15.23 29.26 9.83
CA THR A 589 15.41 27.89 9.35
C THR A 589 14.38 27.54 8.26
N PRO A 590 14.71 26.66 7.29
CA PRO A 590 13.73 26.17 6.32
C PRO A 590 12.51 25.52 7.00
N SER A 591 12.72 24.69 8.02
CA SER A 591 11.63 24.02 8.76
C SER A 591 10.68 25.02 9.44
N GLY A 592 11.20 26.09 10.07
CA GLY A 592 10.36 27.13 10.66
C GLY A 592 9.57 27.95 9.64
N LYS A 593 10.17 28.26 8.48
CA LYS A 593 9.47 28.91 7.35
C LYS A 593 8.34 28.04 6.83
N LEU A 594 8.59 26.74 6.66
CA LEU A 594 7.62 25.76 6.19
C LEU A 594 6.44 25.62 7.15
N ASN A 595 6.71 25.41 8.44
CA ASN A 595 5.69 25.33 9.49
C ASN A 595 4.80 26.58 9.52
N LYS A 596 5.41 27.76 9.36
CA LYS A 596 4.65 29.01 9.26
C LYS A 596 3.72 29.01 8.05
N MET A 597 4.22 28.67 6.86
CA MET A 597 3.40 28.64 5.63
C MET A 597 2.21 27.67 5.75
N ILE A 598 2.41 26.54 6.43
CA ILE A 598 1.33 25.56 6.68
C ILE A 598 0.31 26.09 7.66
N SER A 599 0.77 26.65 8.77
CA SER A 599 -0.13 27.27 9.75
C SER A 599 -0.91 28.44 9.15
N ASP A 600 -0.33 29.15 8.19
CA ASP A 600 -0.96 30.24 7.44
C ASP A 600 -1.88 29.74 6.31
N GLY A 601 -2.00 28.42 6.10
CA GLY A 601 -2.84 27.80 5.07
C GLY A 601 -2.36 28.11 3.65
N VAL A 602 -1.05 28.25 3.43
CA VAL A 602 -0.46 28.51 2.10
C VAL A 602 -0.55 27.27 1.21
N PHE A 603 -0.39 26.07 1.78
CA PHE A 603 -0.49 24.80 1.07
C PHE A 603 -1.94 24.34 0.96
N VAL A 604 -2.34 23.88 -0.23
CA VAL A 604 -3.70 23.40 -0.51
C VAL A 604 -3.63 22.00 -1.14
N ASP A 605 -4.19 21.02 -0.43
CA ASP A 605 -4.34 19.64 -0.91
C ASP A 605 -5.63 19.52 -1.74
N LEU A 606 -5.48 19.43 -3.08
CA LEU A 606 -6.62 19.28 -3.97
C LEU A 606 -7.34 17.94 -3.82
N LEU A 607 -6.64 16.86 -3.45
CA LEU A 607 -7.29 15.56 -3.21
C LEU A 607 -8.22 15.67 -1.99
N ALA A 608 -7.76 16.29 -0.91
CA ALA A 608 -8.58 16.49 0.28
C ALA A 608 -9.83 17.31 -0.05
N VAL A 609 -9.66 18.42 -0.80
CA VAL A 609 -10.77 19.23 -1.31
C VAL A 609 -11.76 18.37 -2.09
N ILE A 610 -11.31 17.54 -3.02
CA ILE A 610 -12.16 16.67 -3.85
C ILE A 610 -12.93 15.65 -3.00
N ARG A 611 -12.23 14.90 -2.13
CA ARG A 611 -12.83 13.90 -1.22
C ARG A 611 -13.91 14.49 -0.31
N ASN A 612 -13.77 15.78 0.03
CA ASN A 612 -14.71 16.51 0.85
C ASN A 612 -15.86 17.15 0.07
N SER A 613 -15.82 17.11 -1.26
CA SER A 613 -16.72 17.89 -2.11
C SER A 613 -17.49 17.08 -3.13
N CYS A 614 -17.03 15.89 -3.53
CA CYS A 614 -17.76 15.06 -4.48
C CYS A 614 -17.49 13.55 -4.32
N GLN A 615 -18.28 12.76 -5.06
CA GLN A 615 -18.00 11.37 -5.38
C GLN A 615 -17.84 11.23 -6.89
N VAL A 616 -16.96 10.33 -7.32
CA VAL A 616 -16.69 10.08 -8.75
C VAL A 616 -17.01 8.63 -9.08
N GLY A 617 -17.52 8.36 -10.28
CA GLY A 617 -17.87 7.02 -10.78
C GLY A 617 -16.70 6.08 -11.04
N CYS A 618 -15.47 6.49 -10.73
CA CYS A 618 -14.28 5.65 -10.87
C CYS A 618 -13.89 4.94 -9.57
N LYS A 619 -13.09 3.88 -9.69
CA LYS A 619 -12.47 3.17 -8.57
C LYS A 619 -11.30 3.99 -8.00
N GLY A 620 -11.60 5.06 -7.25
CA GLY A 620 -10.60 5.94 -6.60
C GLY A 620 -10.50 7.34 -7.21
N PHE A 621 -9.58 8.15 -6.64
CA PHE A 621 -9.36 9.57 -6.97
C PHE A 621 -7.91 9.80 -7.43
N SER A 622 -7.37 8.94 -8.30
CA SER A 622 -6.07 9.22 -8.93
C SER A 622 -6.16 10.46 -9.84
N LEU A 623 -5.04 11.14 -10.06
CA LEU A 623 -5.02 12.40 -10.81
C LEU A 623 -5.40 12.13 -12.26
N LYS A 624 -4.84 11.08 -12.84
CA LYS A 624 -5.20 10.52 -14.15
C LYS A 624 -6.70 10.31 -14.36
N LYS A 625 -7.44 9.86 -13.33
CA LYS A 625 -8.91 9.72 -13.42
C LYS A 625 -9.62 11.07 -13.41
N LEU A 626 -9.11 12.05 -12.65
CA LEU A 626 -9.70 13.38 -12.60
C LEU A 626 -9.32 14.25 -13.80
N GLU A 627 -8.19 14.00 -14.46
CA GLU A 627 -7.83 14.62 -15.73
C GLU A 627 -8.92 14.43 -16.78
N GLN A 628 -9.50 13.23 -16.85
CA GLN A 628 -10.61 12.94 -17.76
C GLN A 628 -11.83 13.84 -17.51
N LEU A 629 -12.12 14.13 -16.23
CA LEU A 629 -13.20 15.02 -15.83
C LEU A 629 -12.86 16.49 -16.06
N ALA A 630 -11.60 16.87 -15.83
CA ALA A 630 -11.10 18.22 -16.08
C ALA A 630 -10.86 18.51 -17.57
N GLY A 631 -10.93 17.49 -18.44
CA GLY A 631 -10.66 17.62 -19.88
C GLY A 631 -9.18 17.80 -20.21
N PHE A 632 -8.28 17.43 -19.31
CA PHE A 632 -6.84 17.48 -19.55
C PHE A 632 -6.40 16.33 -20.46
N GLN A 633 -5.57 16.65 -21.45
CA GLN A 633 -4.93 15.67 -22.32
C GLN A 633 -3.43 15.74 -22.09
N ARG A 634 -2.86 14.66 -21.55
CA ARG A 634 -1.41 14.50 -21.43
C ARG A 634 -0.73 14.57 -22.79
N GLY A 635 0.55 14.96 -22.80
CA GLY A 635 1.34 15.04 -24.03
C GLY A 635 1.54 13.68 -24.72
N GLU A 636 2.18 13.65 -25.90
CA GLU A 636 2.50 12.41 -26.64
C GLU A 636 3.55 11.50 -25.95
N GLY A 637 3.82 11.70 -24.65
CA GLY A 637 4.78 10.92 -23.88
C GLY A 637 4.29 9.51 -23.53
N THR A 638 5.22 8.57 -23.35
CA THR A 638 4.92 7.21 -22.89
C THR A 638 4.36 7.26 -21.47
N ASP A 639 3.20 6.64 -21.28
CA ASP A 639 2.59 6.42 -19.98
C ASP A 639 3.45 5.43 -19.17
N LEU A 640 4.27 5.98 -18.26
CA LEU A 640 5.24 5.19 -17.49
C LEU A 640 4.57 4.09 -16.66
N ASP A 641 3.32 4.30 -16.23
CA ASP A 641 2.57 3.33 -15.45
C ASP A 641 2.11 2.11 -16.28
N LEU A 642 2.07 2.22 -17.62
CA LEU A 642 1.76 1.09 -18.51
C LEU A 642 2.97 0.17 -18.73
N MET A 643 4.16 0.55 -18.26
CA MET A 643 5.38 -0.27 -18.37
C MET A 643 5.49 -1.35 -17.26
N ILE A 644 4.45 -1.56 -16.44
CA ILE A 644 4.43 -2.59 -15.39
C ILE A 644 3.60 -3.81 -15.84
N PRO A 645 4.20 -4.82 -16.50
CA PRO A 645 3.52 -6.09 -16.72
C PRO A 645 3.33 -6.87 -15.41
N VAL A 646 2.09 -7.30 -15.14
CA VAL A 646 1.78 -8.29 -14.10
C VAL A 646 2.14 -9.68 -14.65
N GLU A 647 3.37 -10.15 -14.42
CA GLU A 647 3.76 -11.52 -14.83
C GLU A 647 3.07 -12.59 -13.96
N ASP A 648 2.60 -13.68 -14.58
CA ASP A 648 1.99 -14.84 -13.92
C ASP A 648 3.01 -15.74 -13.21
N GLU A 649 4.32 -15.52 -13.43
CA GLU A 649 5.40 -16.36 -12.91
C GLU A 649 6.22 -15.72 -11.78
N ILE A 650 5.95 -14.45 -11.41
CA ILE A 650 6.67 -13.80 -10.31
C ILE A 650 6.05 -14.24 -8.98
N MET A 651 6.90 -14.69 -8.05
CA MET A 651 6.57 -14.93 -6.65
C MET A 651 5.76 -13.76 -6.11
N SER A 652 4.62 -14.05 -5.47
CA SER A 652 3.71 -13.01 -4.98
C SER A 652 4.49 -11.98 -4.14
N LEU A 653 4.17 -10.67 -4.23
CA LEU A 653 4.76 -9.62 -3.36
C LEU A 653 4.75 -9.99 -1.85
N ASN A 654 3.88 -10.92 -1.47
CA ASN A 654 3.78 -11.50 -0.14
C ASN A 654 4.94 -12.48 0.19
N GLU A 655 5.46 -13.22 -0.78
CA GLU A 655 6.68 -14.04 -0.65
C GLU A 655 7.93 -13.17 -0.45
N LEU A 656 7.90 -11.93 -0.93
CA LEU A 656 8.92 -10.91 -0.66
C LEU A 656 8.78 -10.19 0.68
N GLY A 657 7.73 -10.50 1.46
CA GLY A 657 7.45 -9.82 2.71
C GLY A 657 7.07 -8.34 2.57
N LEU A 658 6.67 -7.91 1.36
CA LEU A 658 6.38 -6.52 1.00
C LEU A 658 4.88 -6.16 1.06
N SER A 659 3.98 -7.14 1.11
CA SER A 659 2.56 -6.89 1.36
C SER A 659 2.29 -6.65 2.85
N GLY A 660 2.44 -5.41 3.29
CA GLY A 660 1.74 -4.96 4.49
C GLY A 660 0.45 -4.30 4.07
N VAL A 661 -0.63 -5.07 4.01
CA VAL A 661 -1.94 -4.46 4.18
C VAL A 661 -2.28 -4.60 5.65
N PRO A 662 -2.52 -3.50 6.38
CA PRO A 662 -3.01 -3.58 7.74
C PRO A 662 -4.32 -4.38 7.76
N GLU A 663 -4.47 -5.26 8.74
CA GLU A 663 -5.77 -5.89 9.06
C GLU A 663 -6.83 -4.86 9.51
N ASN A 664 -6.53 -3.54 9.53
CA ASN A 664 -7.45 -2.49 10.02
C ASN A 664 -7.29 -1.08 9.42
N SER A 665 -6.62 -0.86 8.27
CA SER A 665 -6.62 0.47 7.64
C SER A 665 -7.75 0.57 6.63
N ASN A 666 -8.83 1.19 7.05
CA ASN A 666 -10.03 1.52 6.26
C ASN A 666 -9.79 2.63 5.22
N GLU A 667 -8.66 2.63 4.51
CA GLU A 667 -8.43 3.57 3.41
C GLU A 667 -8.39 2.86 2.07
N GLU A 668 -9.20 3.37 1.14
CA GLU A 668 -9.35 2.98 -0.26
C GLU A 668 -7.99 2.87 -0.96
N SER A 669 -7.40 1.67 -0.99
CA SER A 669 -6.08 1.44 -1.59
C SER A 669 -5.99 -0.01 -2.09
N SER A 670 -6.38 -0.25 -3.34
CA SER A 670 -5.97 -1.46 -4.07
C SER A 670 -5.81 -1.28 -5.58
N GLY A 671 -6.35 -0.20 -6.16
CA GLY A 671 -6.21 0.11 -7.60
C GLY A 671 -5.27 1.27 -7.94
N ASP A 672 -4.74 1.99 -6.95
CA ASP A 672 -3.89 3.18 -7.16
C ASP A 672 -2.39 2.89 -6.88
N ILE A 673 -1.99 1.63 -6.70
CA ILE A 673 -0.59 1.21 -6.45
C ILE A 673 0.30 1.39 -7.70
N SER A 674 -0.29 1.43 -8.91
CA SER A 674 0.49 1.56 -10.15
C SER A 674 0.93 3.00 -10.45
N ALA A 675 0.32 4.02 -9.83
CA ALA A 675 0.61 5.41 -10.14
C ALA A 675 1.99 5.83 -9.60
N GLY A 676 2.94 6.13 -10.50
CA GLY A 676 4.31 6.55 -10.16
C GLY A 676 5.31 5.41 -9.99
N ALA A 677 4.87 4.15 -9.99
CA ALA A 677 5.79 3.00 -9.93
C ALA A 677 6.66 2.89 -11.21
N GLY A 678 6.17 3.41 -12.33
CA GLY A 678 6.94 3.57 -13.56
C GLY A 678 8.10 4.57 -13.41
N ALA A 679 7.86 5.73 -12.78
CA ALA A 679 8.90 6.72 -12.51
C ALA A 679 9.99 6.17 -11.59
N VAL A 680 9.62 5.43 -10.53
CA VAL A 680 10.57 4.76 -9.63
C VAL A 680 11.43 3.75 -10.39
N TYR A 681 10.82 2.93 -11.24
CA TYR A 681 11.52 1.90 -12.03
C TYR A 681 12.49 2.53 -13.04
N GLU A 682 12.05 3.53 -13.80
CA GLU A 682 12.91 4.27 -14.73
C GLU A 682 14.08 4.95 -14.01
N TYR A 683 13.81 5.51 -12.83
CA TYR A 683 14.85 6.16 -12.02
C TYR A 683 15.85 5.16 -11.44
N GLU A 684 15.42 3.96 -11.03
CA GLU A 684 16.34 2.88 -10.61
C GLU A 684 17.33 2.54 -11.73
N LEU A 685 16.85 2.39 -12.97
CA LEU A 685 17.71 2.08 -14.11
C LEU A 685 18.66 3.24 -14.48
N TYR A 686 18.33 4.48 -14.10
CA TYR A 686 19.21 5.64 -14.27
C TYR A 686 20.24 5.77 -13.13
N ALA A 687 19.77 5.77 -11.87
CA ALA A 687 20.58 6.06 -10.69
C ALA A 687 21.51 4.90 -10.33
N ASN A 688 21.03 3.67 -10.51
CA ASN A 688 21.65 2.43 -10.11
C ASN A 688 22.10 1.59 -11.32
N TYR A 689 22.25 2.23 -12.48
CA TYR A 689 22.56 1.62 -13.77
C TYR A 689 23.76 0.64 -13.73
N GLU A 690 24.83 0.97 -13.01
CA GLU A 690 26.06 0.16 -12.91
C GLU A 690 25.84 -1.24 -12.31
N ARG A 691 24.71 -1.43 -11.65
CA ARG A 691 24.33 -2.73 -11.08
C ARG A 691 23.80 -3.68 -12.13
N TYR A 692 23.30 -3.14 -13.24
CA TYR A 692 22.57 -3.89 -14.24
C TYR A 692 23.40 -4.17 -15.49
N VAL A 693 23.10 -5.28 -16.14
CA VAL A 693 23.58 -5.66 -17.47
C VAL A 693 22.41 -5.76 -18.43
N ASP A 694 22.66 -5.48 -19.71
CA ASP A 694 21.68 -5.59 -20.78
C ASP A 694 21.40 -7.06 -21.17
N ALA A 695 20.52 -7.27 -22.16
CA ALA A 695 20.17 -8.61 -22.64
C ALA A 695 21.35 -9.38 -23.27
N ASN A 696 22.45 -8.70 -23.63
CA ASN A 696 23.67 -9.30 -24.16
C ASN A 696 24.70 -9.58 -23.06
N GLY A 697 24.44 -9.16 -21.82
CA GLY A 697 25.35 -9.26 -20.68
C GLY A 697 26.38 -8.13 -20.61
N ASP A 698 26.23 -7.07 -21.42
CA ASP A 698 27.08 -5.89 -21.38
C ASP A 698 26.62 -4.94 -20.25
N PRO A 699 27.53 -4.23 -19.56
CA PRO A 699 27.15 -3.27 -18.52
C PRO A 699 26.19 -2.23 -19.07
N LEU A 700 25.11 -1.96 -18.33
CA LEU A 700 24.18 -0.90 -18.69
C LEU A 700 24.91 0.46 -18.63
N GLU A 701 24.58 1.36 -19.55
CA GLU A 701 25.05 2.75 -19.52
C GLU A 701 23.96 3.66 -18.95
N ARG A 702 24.36 4.75 -18.29
CA ARG A 702 23.42 5.75 -17.79
C ARG A 702 22.70 6.41 -18.97
N ASP A 703 21.38 6.36 -18.95
CA ASP A 703 20.52 6.90 -20.00
C ASP A 703 19.75 8.14 -19.53
N GLU A 704 20.17 9.31 -20.00
CA GLU A 704 19.55 10.60 -19.71
C GLU A 704 18.12 10.73 -20.27
N GLU A 705 17.76 9.95 -21.29
CA GLU A 705 16.39 9.96 -21.82
C GLU A 705 15.38 9.42 -20.80
N ARG A 706 15.82 8.58 -19.85
CA ARG A 706 14.98 8.12 -18.72
C ARG A 706 14.58 9.29 -17.84
N LEU A 707 15.54 10.14 -17.48
CA LEU A 707 15.27 11.34 -16.68
C LEU A 707 14.33 12.30 -17.43
N GLU A 708 14.54 12.49 -18.73
CA GLU A 708 13.68 13.37 -19.51
C GLU A 708 12.23 12.86 -19.57
N ARG A 709 12.03 11.54 -19.68
CA ARG A 709 10.68 10.94 -19.56
C ARG A 709 10.06 11.19 -18.19
N ILE A 710 10.84 11.07 -17.11
CA ILE A 710 10.35 11.34 -15.75
C ILE A 710 10.02 12.84 -15.59
N ARG A 711 10.85 13.76 -16.11
CA ARG A 711 10.56 15.20 -16.08
C ARG A 711 9.29 15.54 -16.85
N GLN A 712 9.06 14.91 -18.01
CA GLN A 712 7.85 15.12 -18.78
C GLN A 712 6.61 14.54 -18.06
N TYR A 713 6.74 13.37 -17.44
CA TYR A 713 5.69 12.77 -16.61
C TYR A 713 5.30 13.69 -15.45
N ASN A 714 6.28 14.16 -14.68
CA ASN A 714 6.06 15.08 -13.55
C ASN A 714 5.50 16.45 -14.01
N LYS A 715 5.98 16.97 -15.14
CA LYS A 715 5.41 18.18 -15.75
C LYS A 715 3.93 18.01 -16.07
N ASP A 716 3.54 16.89 -16.68
CA ASP A 716 2.14 16.59 -16.97
C ASP A 716 1.30 16.53 -15.67
N ASP A 717 1.83 15.96 -14.58
CA ASP A 717 1.16 15.90 -13.26
C ASP A 717 0.96 17.29 -12.66
N VAL A 718 1.96 18.16 -12.74
CA VAL A 718 1.85 19.55 -12.26
C VAL A 718 0.83 20.35 -13.10
N GLU A 719 0.84 20.21 -14.41
CA GLU A 719 -0.13 20.86 -15.31
C GLU A 719 -1.54 20.32 -15.09
N ALA A 720 -1.70 19.01 -14.95
CA ALA A 720 -2.96 18.35 -14.60
C ALA A 720 -3.51 18.86 -13.27
N THR A 721 -2.66 19.01 -12.25
CA THR A 721 -3.04 19.57 -10.95
C THR A 721 -3.65 20.97 -11.10
N ARG A 722 -3.07 21.82 -11.95
CA ARG A 722 -3.62 23.15 -12.25
C ARG A 722 -4.96 23.08 -12.98
N GLU A 723 -5.09 22.21 -13.97
CA GLU A 723 -6.35 22.06 -14.71
C GLU A 723 -7.47 21.47 -13.83
N VAL A 724 -7.16 20.53 -12.95
CA VAL A 724 -8.09 20.05 -11.93
C VAL A 724 -8.52 21.19 -11.00
N HIS A 725 -7.60 22.06 -10.57
CA HIS A 725 -7.97 23.24 -9.79
C HIS A 725 -8.93 24.16 -10.56
N ALA A 726 -8.64 24.46 -11.82
CA ALA A 726 -9.51 25.29 -12.67
C ALA A 726 -10.90 24.67 -12.83
N TRP A 727 -10.97 23.38 -13.14
CA TRP A 727 -12.20 22.61 -13.24
C TRP A 727 -13.03 22.68 -11.94
N LEU A 728 -12.39 22.50 -10.78
CA LEU A 728 -13.08 22.62 -9.49
C LEU A 728 -13.70 24.02 -9.30
N LEU A 729 -13.00 25.09 -9.69
CA LEU A 729 -13.56 26.44 -9.60
C LEU A 729 -14.77 26.64 -10.52
N GLU A 730 -14.75 26.05 -11.72
CA GLU A 730 -15.91 26.05 -12.62
C GLU A 730 -17.10 25.30 -12.00
N GLU A 731 -16.88 24.13 -11.42
CA GLU A 731 -17.91 23.35 -10.73
C GLU A 731 -18.46 24.08 -9.50
N ARG A 732 -17.59 24.81 -8.78
CA ARG A 732 -18.01 25.67 -7.69
C ARG A 732 -18.95 26.78 -8.16
N ALA A 733 -18.66 27.39 -9.30
CA ALA A 733 -19.46 28.48 -9.86
C ALA A 733 -20.89 28.02 -10.23
N LYS A 734 -21.08 26.74 -10.55
CA LYS A 734 -22.39 26.13 -10.84
C LYS A 734 -23.27 25.98 -9.58
N LEU A 735 -22.72 26.10 -8.37
CA LEU A 735 -23.48 25.97 -7.12
C LEU A 735 -24.24 27.27 -6.77
N ASP A 736 -25.57 27.27 -6.94
CA ASP A 736 -26.50 28.40 -6.72
C ASP A 736 -26.12 29.37 -5.58
N ASP A 737 -25.87 30.64 -5.95
CA ASP A 737 -25.66 31.86 -5.13
C ASP A 737 -24.49 31.84 -4.13
N ILE A 738 -23.35 32.43 -4.50
CA ILE A 738 -22.16 32.58 -3.64
C ILE A 738 -22.20 33.97 -2.98
N SER A 739 -22.91 34.10 -1.86
CA SER A 739 -22.43 35.03 -0.84
C SER A 739 -21.25 34.37 -0.16
N PHE A 740 -20.04 34.76 -0.56
CA PHE A 740 -18.81 34.42 0.15
C PHE A 740 -18.93 34.98 1.57
N HIS A 741 -19.27 34.11 2.53
CA HIS A 741 -19.11 34.42 3.94
C HIS A 741 -17.86 33.68 4.42
N LYS A 742 -16.80 34.46 4.62
CA LYS A 742 -15.58 34.09 5.37
C LYS A 742 -15.91 33.89 6.86
N ALA A 743 -16.98 33.17 7.15
CA ALA A 743 -17.30 32.73 8.50
C ALA A 743 -16.57 31.40 8.66
N GLY A 744 -15.41 31.43 9.31
CA GLY A 744 -14.70 30.22 9.71
C GLY A 744 -15.63 29.32 10.51
N TYR A 745 -15.43 28.00 10.42
CA TYR A 745 -16.18 27.07 11.24
C TYR A 745 -15.84 27.31 12.71
N GLU A 746 -16.79 27.84 13.48
CA GLU A 746 -16.60 28.06 14.91
C GLU A 746 -16.51 26.69 15.61
N ARG A 747 -15.34 26.39 16.18
CA ARG A 747 -15.21 25.26 17.09
C ARG A 747 -16.08 25.53 18.32
N PRO A 748 -16.84 24.54 18.83
CA PRO A 748 -17.50 24.68 20.11
C PRO A 748 -16.47 25.10 21.17
N GLU A 749 -16.75 26.15 21.95
CA GLU A 749 -15.95 26.50 23.13
C GLU A 749 -15.98 25.31 24.10
N ARG A 750 -15.04 24.38 23.98
CA ARG A 750 -14.75 23.43 25.04
C ARG A 750 -13.98 24.21 26.07
N GLU A 751 -14.46 24.27 27.32
CA GLU A 751 -13.67 24.83 28.41
C GLU A 751 -12.32 24.10 28.39
N VAL A 752 -11.26 24.81 27.99
CA VAL A 752 -9.89 24.26 27.87
C VAL A 752 -9.43 23.62 29.20
N ASN A 753 -10.10 23.98 30.30
CA ASN A 753 -9.93 23.37 31.61
C ASN A 753 -10.43 21.92 31.67
N GLU A 754 -11.55 21.53 31.04
CA GLU A 754 -12.07 20.17 31.14
C GLU A 754 -11.18 19.15 30.41
N ILE A 755 -10.62 19.51 29.25
CA ILE A 755 -9.69 18.62 28.52
C ILE A 755 -8.35 18.54 29.24
N ARG A 756 -7.82 19.66 29.77
CA ARG A 756 -6.61 19.62 30.59
C ARG A 756 -6.81 18.82 31.87
N GLU A 757 -7.95 18.97 32.53
CA GLU A 757 -8.30 18.18 33.72
C GLU A 757 -8.47 16.70 33.38
N GLN A 758 -9.08 16.34 32.25
CA GLN A 758 -9.21 14.95 31.83
C GLN A 758 -7.86 14.32 31.46
N ILE A 759 -7.00 15.03 30.71
CA ILE A 759 -5.65 14.57 30.38
C ILE A 759 -4.81 14.42 31.66
N GLN A 760 -4.88 15.39 32.57
CA GLN A 760 -4.17 15.33 33.84
C GLN A 760 -4.69 14.21 34.74
N THR A 761 -6.01 13.98 34.77
CA THR A 761 -6.62 12.86 35.50
C THR A 761 -6.18 11.51 34.92
N VAL A 762 -6.13 11.38 33.59
CA VAL A 762 -5.67 10.14 32.93
C VAL A 762 -4.17 9.93 33.17
N GLN A 763 -3.35 10.98 33.11
CA GLN A 763 -1.92 10.92 33.44
C GLN A 763 -1.69 10.55 34.91
N GLU A 764 -2.47 11.11 35.85
CA GLU A 764 -2.41 10.75 37.28
C GLU A 764 -2.82 9.30 37.51
N ILE A 765 -3.87 8.79 36.84
CA ILE A 765 -4.29 7.38 36.91
C ILE A 765 -3.21 6.45 36.32
N LEU A 766 -2.55 6.85 35.24
CA LEU A 766 -1.46 6.08 34.63
C LEU A 766 -0.21 6.07 35.52
N ILE A 767 0.11 7.20 36.16
CA ILE A 767 1.21 7.29 37.14
C ILE A 767 0.89 6.46 38.39
N GLU A 768 -0.33 6.50 38.93
CA GLU A 768 -0.74 5.65 40.06
C GLU A 768 -0.70 4.17 39.71
N ARG A 769 -1.14 3.79 38.50
CA ARG A 769 -1.04 2.39 38.02
C ARG A 769 0.42 1.96 37.84
N ALA A 770 1.28 2.83 37.32
CA ALA A 770 2.70 2.54 37.18
C ALA A 770 3.41 2.43 38.55
N GLN A 771 3.05 3.28 39.52
CA GLN A 771 3.59 3.23 40.88
C GLN A 771 3.04 2.06 41.71
N GLY A 772 1.80 1.62 41.45
CA GLY A 772 1.23 0.41 42.06
C GLY A 772 1.88 -0.89 41.56
N ILE A 773 2.50 -0.88 40.39
CA ILE A 773 3.24 -2.04 39.83
C ILE A 773 4.67 -2.13 40.40
N TYR A 774 5.27 -1.00 40.80
CA TYR A 774 6.63 -0.92 41.34
C TYR A 774 6.69 -0.60 42.85
N GLY A 775 5.60 -0.83 43.59
CA GLY A 775 5.45 -0.42 44.98
C GLY A 775 5.03 -1.53 45.95
N THR A 776 5.77 -2.64 46.03
CA THR A 776 6.34 -3.25 47.26
C THR A 776 7.17 -4.48 46.94
#